data_AF-A0A3M8EZB9-F1
#
_entry.id   AF-A0A3M8EZB9-F1
#
_cell.length_a   1.000
_cell.length_b   1.000
_cell.length_c   1.000
_cell.angle_alpha   90.00
_cell.angle_beta   90.00
_cell.angle_gamma   90.00
#
_symmetry.space_group_name_H-M   'P 1'
#
loop_
_entity.id
_entity.type
_entity.pdbx_description
1 polymer ?
#
loop_
_entity_poly.entity_id
_entity_poly.type
_entity_poly.pdbx_seq_one_letter_code
_entity_poly.pdbx_strand_id
1 'polypeptide(L)'
;MFTLDSSLTCIEAHEPDVLDVHRSVEPVAVSIDDLSSVSCGACVCVIRGQDGIRAFVALEPVNKKAAYIYGSDRVIAEGESTTQLLEEGLAFAASLGFTMQEVNLRYSKALREVVIRDIRVIRTPVAMAESGMRVGGVPPPPLPKTKSDPRAGGGEGGKAEVALAAKEPEESPARTAAEAALELERLAAQKAAAERETRERLRALKERIEHLTAEQSERIAAYAAQEAALEAEVGRLSEEKARAGQAHAERVGQFTKQAELLRGEMASHGEKASAGLAALKAEVELLKAEQRKAATGAEQEEERLHAELERLSAERGEVERGAVARAEELERRIAELLAGRAEHTRQAAARIVELEAETRRIAEERAREEQCAAADIAALEEEAGRLATERDAARKQAVERLALLVADAKFVVAEREAVERAVSGVRGGEMAEALARAEAEAATLRREVVRLTAEKAMAEQVAAARIAALQAEMEGLAAGRKDVSTLQHSERSAGYVTPSVPPVVREAPERQEAELFAPQPAAAGDDDYDIGWSAEGGLMGSGDDFVSFGGSDSPAEGALPVEFSLDKSITCIEYDAPEEIIDLYQSLNVVNITSEGRVPQPSGACVCALKRGDVFGVYVAWNLMSDKVTLVYTPERQPADTVECGQMVLNAMAYVETVGFMMDATRLPADRDKRARVLSKVSVLCQKG
;
A
#
# COMPACT_ATOMS: atom_id res chain seq x y z
N MET A 1 -31.09 9.11 -12.07
CA MET A 1 -31.03 7.77 -11.45
C MET A 1 -30.46 6.84 -12.49
N PHE A 2 -29.61 5.91 -12.07
CA PHE A 2 -28.94 4.98 -12.97
C PHE A 2 -29.65 3.62 -12.92
N THR A 3 -30.07 3.13 -14.08
CA THR A 3 -30.82 1.87 -14.22
C THR A 3 -29.98 0.87 -15.02
N LEU A 4 -29.97 -0.40 -14.60
CA LEU A 4 -29.23 -1.44 -15.31
C LEU A 4 -29.87 -1.68 -16.68
N ASP A 5 -29.13 -1.40 -17.74
CA ASP A 5 -29.54 -1.70 -19.10
C ASP A 5 -29.02 -3.09 -19.51
N SER A 6 -29.83 -4.10 -19.22
CA SER A 6 -29.53 -5.49 -19.58
C SER A 6 -29.46 -5.75 -21.10
N SER A 7 -29.89 -4.80 -21.93
CA SER A 7 -29.77 -4.90 -23.39
C SER A 7 -28.36 -4.54 -23.90
N LEU A 8 -27.59 -3.80 -23.11
CA LEU A 8 -26.26 -3.34 -23.45
C LEU A 8 -25.19 -4.23 -22.81
N THR A 9 -24.30 -4.76 -23.66
CA THR A 9 -23.09 -5.48 -23.20
C THR A 9 -21.81 -4.66 -23.34
N CYS A 10 -21.86 -3.62 -24.17
CA CYS A 10 -20.84 -2.60 -24.33
C CYS A 10 -21.52 -1.28 -24.69
N ILE A 11 -20.80 -0.17 -24.51
CA ILE A 11 -21.26 1.15 -24.86
C ILE A 11 -20.71 1.49 -26.25
N GLU A 12 -21.58 1.63 -27.24
CA GLU A 12 -21.18 1.92 -28.61
C GLU A 12 -21.08 3.44 -28.83
N ALA A 13 -19.88 3.94 -29.12
CA ALA A 13 -19.63 5.36 -29.35
C ALA A 13 -18.46 5.59 -30.31
N HIS A 14 -18.55 6.60 -31.17
CA HIS A 14 -17.39 7.06 -31.92
C HIS A 14 -16.50 7.97 -31.04
N GLU A 15 -15.21 8.08 -31.40
CA GLU A 15 -14.25 8.95 -30.69
C GLU A 15 -14.71 10.40 -30.45
N PRO A 16 -15.34 11.12 -31.41
CA PRO A 16 -15.81 12.48 -31.15
C PRO A 16 -17.03 12.56 -30.23
N ASP A 17 -17.73 11.44 -30.02
CA ASP A 17 -18.96 11.39 -29.24
C ASP A 17 -18.69 11.15 -27.75
N VAL A 18 -17.49 10.70 -27.40
CA VAL A 18 -17.06 10.51 -26.00
C VAL A 18 -16.57 11.85 -25.46
N LEU A 19 -17.36 12.44 -24.54
CA LEU A 19 -17.07 13.77 -23.99
C LEU A 19 -16.14 13.68 -22.78
N ASP A 20 -16.46 12.81 -21.82
CA ASP A 20 -15.71 12.62 -20.58
C ASP A 20 -15.64 11.14 -20.20
N VAL A 21 -14.51 10.71 -19.63
CA VAL A 21 -14.34 9.34 -19.11
C VAL A 21 -13.58 9.37 -17.79
N HIS A 22 -14.10 8.65 -16.80
CA HIS A 22 -13.44 8.39 -15.53
C HIS A 22 -13.35 6.89 -15.30
N ARG A 23 -12.23 6.41 -14.76
CA ARG A 23 -11.98 5.00 -14.49
C ARG A 23 -11.66 4.79 -13.00
N SER A 24 -12.10 3.68 -12.42
CA SER A 24 -11.74 3.35 -11.04
C SER A 24 -10.24 3.05 -10.92
N VAL A 25 -9.64 3.52 -9.82
CA VAL A 25 -8.22 3.29 -9.53
C VAL A 25 -7.98 1.83 -9.14
N GLU A 26 -8.87 1.29 -8.31
CA GLU A 26 -8.83 -0.08 -7.81
C GLU A 26 -10.15 -0.81 -8.09
N PRO A 27 -10.11 -2.15 -8.21
CA PRO A 27 -11.33 -2.94 -8.32
C PRO A 27 -11.98 -3.13 -6.94
N VAL A 28 -13.31 -3.05 -6.88
CA VAL A 28 -14.10 -3.15 -5.64
C VAL A 28 -15.06 -4.32 -5.74
N ALA A 29 -15.27 -5.03 -4.63
CA ALA A 29 -16.20 -6.14 -4.55
C ALA A 29 -17.63 -5.63 -4.44
N VAL A 30 -18.42 -5.78 -5.50
CA VAL A 30 -19.81 -5.28 -5.58
C VAL A 30 -20.78 -6.43 -5.82
N SER A 31 -21.91 -6.41 -5.10
CA SER A 31 -23.04 -7.30 -5.35
C SER A 31 -23.95 -6.70 -6.43
N ILE A 32 -24.09 -7.37 -7.58
CA ILE A 32 -24.89 -6.93 -8.72
C ILE A 32 -26.06 -7.91 -8.88
N ASP A 33 -27.31 -7.44 -8.73
CA ASP A 33 -28.57 -8.18 -8.99
C ASP A 33 -28.50 -9.70 -8.71
N ASP A 34 -28.44 -10.04 -7.43
CA ASP A 34 -28.39 -11.41 -6.89
C ASP A 34 -27.12 -12.23 -7.16
N LEU A 35 -26.12 -11.66 -7.83
CA LEU A 35 -24.81 -12.30 -7.97
C LEU A 35 -23.99 -12.12 -6.68
N SER A 36 -23.32 -13.21 -6.27
CA SER A 36 -22.31 -13.18 -5.20
C SER A 36 -21.31 -12.06 -5.47
N SER A 37 -20.90 -11.33 -4.44
CA SER A 37 -19.96 -10.20 -4.55
C SER A 37 -18.79 -10.52 -5.47
N VAL A 38 -18.65 -9.76 -6.57
CA VAL A 38 -17.57 -9.92 -7.55
C VAL A 38 -16.70 -8.68 -7.53
N SER A 39 -15.38 -8.87 -7.55
CA SER A 39 -14.43 -7.79 -7.77
C SER A 39 -14.58 -7.24 -9.19
N CYS A 40 -15.01 -5.98 -9.28
CA CYS A 40 -15.29 -5.27 -10.53
C CYS A 40 -14.43 -4.01 -10.60
N GLY A 41 -14.01 -3.59 -11.79
CA GLY A 41 -13.62 -2.21 -12.06
C GLY A 41 -14.83 -1.39 -12.50
N ALA A 42 -14.79 -0.07 -12.32
CA ALA A 42 -15.84 0.83 -12.78
C ALA A 42 -15.32 1.84 -13.81
N CYS A 43 -16.17 2.19 -14.77
CA CYS A 43 -15.92 3.24 -15.75
C CYS A 43 -17.17 4.11 -15.88
N VAL A 44 -17.03 5.42 -15.69
CA VAL A 44 -18.10 6.40 -15.90
C VAL A 44 -17.77 7.15 -17.19
N CYS A 45 -18.68 7.21 -18.14
CA CYS A 45 -18.48 7.94 -19.38
C CYS A 45 -19.71 8.73 -19.79
N VAL A 46 -19.50 9.92 -20.34
CA VAL A 46 -20.55 10.78 -20.90
C VAL A 46 -20.43 10.76 -22.41
N ILE A 47 -21.50 10.34 -23.07
CA ILE A 47 -21.52 10.11 -24.52
C ILE A 47 -22.63 10.91 -25.18
N ARG A 48 -22.31 11.51 -26.31
CA ARG A 48 -23.23 12.18 -27.21
C ARG A 48 -23.83 11.17 -28.19
N GLY A 49 -25.06 10.74 -27.93
CA GLY A 49 -25.83 9.89 -28.83
C GLY A 49 -26.69 10.70 -29.79
N GLN A 50 -27.45 10.00 -30.65
CA GLN A 50 -28.43 10.62 -31.55
C GLN A 50 -29.58 11.29 -30.79
N ASP A 51 -29.98 10.71 -29.66
CA ASP A 51 -31.09 11.18 -28.83
C ASP A 51 -30.68 12.27 -27.82
N GLY A 52 -29.39 12.63 -27.77
CA GLY A 52 -28.83 13.61 -26.84
C GLY A 52 -27.63 13.07 -26.07
N ILE A 53 -27.23 13.79 -25.03
CA ILE A 53 -26.10 13.45 -24.17
C ILE A 53 -26.59 12.61 -22.99
N ARG A 54 -25.96 11.46 -22.76
CA ARG A 54 -26.28 10.54 -21.66
C ARG A 54 -25.00 10.09 -20.95
N ALA A 55 -25.08 9.95 -19.63
CA ALA A 55 -24.03 9.33 -18.83
C ALA A 55 -24.29 7.83 -18.65
N PHE A 56 -23.22 7.04 -18.67
CA PHE A 56 -23.22 5.61 -18.43
C PHE A 56 -22.20 5.26 -17.35
N VAL A 57 -22.54 4.29 -16.50
CA VAL A 57 -21.62 3.66 -15.54
C VAL A 57 -21.52 2.19 -15.88
N ALA A 58 -20.34 1.73 -16.27
CA ALA A 58 -20.08 0.34 -16.61
C ALA A 58 -19.25 -0.33 -15.51
N LEU A 59 -19.70 -1.49 -15.03
CA LEU A 59 -18.97 -2.35 -14.10
C LEU A 59 -18.39 -3.55 -14.85
N GLU A 60 -17.06 -3.67 -14.88
CA GLU A 60 -16.33 -4.77 -15.54
C GLU A 60 -15.78 -5.74 -14.48
N PRO A 61 -16.33 -6.96 -14.34
CA PRO A 61 -15.79 -7.97 -13.44
C PRO A 61 -14.38 -8.40 -13.86
N VAL A 62 -13.43 -8.44 -12.93
CA VAL A 62 -12.02 -8.74 -13.23
C VAL A 62 -11.84 -10.11 -13.90
N ASN A 63 -12.72 -11.06 -13.57
CA ASN A 63 -12.64 -12.46 -14.00
C ASN A 63 -13.55 -12.83 -15.19
N LYS A 64 -14.40 -11.92 -15.67
CA LYS A 64 -15.34 -12.20 -16.77
C LYS A 64 -15.23 -11.14 -17.85
N LYS A 65 -15.26 -11.56 -19.12
CA LYS A 65 -15.36 -10.65 -20.28
C LYS A 65 -16.80 -10.17 -20.48
N ALA A 66 -17.42 -9.66 -19.42
CA ALA A 66 -18.75 -9.08 -19.44
C ALA A 66 -18.69 -7.69 -18.81
N ALA A 67 -19.66 -6.84 -19.11
CA ALA A 67 -19.82 -5.57 -18.43
C ALA A 67 -21.29 -5.37 -18.09
N TYR A 68 -21.56 -4.80 -16.93
CA TYR A 68 -22.90 -4.41 -16.49
C TYR A 68 -23.03 -2.91 -16.68
N ILE A 69 -23.90 -2.49 -17.59
CA ILE A 69 -24.00 -1.07 -17.99
C ILE A 69 -25.24 -0.46 -17.36
N TYR A 70 -25.03 0.58 -16.58
CA TYR A 70 -26.08 1.40 -16.01
C TYR A 70 -26.19 2.70 -16.81
N GLY A 71 -27.35 2.95 -17.38
CA GLY A 71 -27.64 4.19 -18.10
C GLY A 71 -28.33 5.21 -17.19
N SER A 72 -28.01 6.50 -17.35
CA SER A 72 -28.82 7.55 -16.73
C SER A 72 -30.18 7.64 -17.44
N ASP A 73 -31.26 7.70 -16.66
CA ASP A 73 -32.61 7.95 -17.19
C ASP A 73 -32.74 9.37 -17.78
N ARG A 74 -31.83 10.28 -17.42
CA ARG A 74 -31.80 11.64 -17.93
C ARG A 74 -31.01 11.71 -19.23
N VAL A 75 -31.64 12.27 -20.26
CA VAL A 75 -31.00 12.65 -21.52
C VAL A 75 -31.02 14.17 -21.59
N ILE A 76 -29.85 14.75 -21.79
CA ILE A 76 -29.66 16.19 -21.86
C ILE A 76 -29.53 16.60 -23.34
N ALA A 77 -30.13 17.73 -23.71
CA ALA A 77 -30.06 18.26 -25.07
C ALA A 77 -28.64 18.77 -25.42
N GLU A 78 -28.28 18.79 -26.70
CA GLU A 78 -26.97 19.28 -27.13
C GLU A 78 -26.82 20.78 -26.80
N GLY A 79 -25.87 21.12 -25.91
CA GLY A 79 -25.58 22.50 -25.46
C GLY A 79 -25.86 22.77 -23.98
N GLU A 80 -26.53 21.86 -23.28
CA GLU A 80 -26.67 21.91 -21.82
C GLU A 80 -25.41 21.35 -21.11
N SER A 81 -25.19 21.75 -19.86
CA SER A 81 -23.99 21.38 -19.10
C SER A 81 -23.94 19.89 -18.80
N THR A 82 -22.90 19.20 -19.28
CA THR A 82 -22.66 17.77 -19.04
C THR A 82 -22.18 17.47 -17.62
N THR A 83 -21.72 18.50 -16.89
CA THR A 83 -21.15 18.37 -15.55
C THR A 83 -22.12 17.73 -14.56
N GLN A 84 -23.42 18.05 -14.63
CA GLN A 84 -24.41 17.48 -13.73
C GLN A 84 -24.60 15.97 -13.96
N LEU A 85 -24.64 15.53 -15.23
CA LEU A 85 -24.73 14.10 -15.56
C LEU A 85 -23.48 13.34 -15.12
N LEU A 86 -22.31 13.95 -15.28
CA LEU A 86 -21.04 13.38 -14.85
C LEU A 86 -20.99 13.24 -13.32
N GLU A 87 -21.34 14.30 -12.58
CA GLU A 87 -21.40 14.29 -11.12
C GLU A 87 -22.39 13.25 -10.58
N GLU A 88 -23.56 13.12 -11.19
CA GLU A 88 -24.52 12.05 -10.84
C GLU A 88 -23.91 10.65 -11.04
N GLY A 89 -23.19 10.43 -12.15
CA GLY A 89 -22.52 9.16 -12.45
C GLY A 89 -21.37 8.85 -11.50
N LEU A 90 -20.55 9.86 -11.16
CA LEU A 90 -19.48 9.74 -10.19
C LEU A 90 -20.02 9.48 -8.78
N ALA A 91 -21.10 10.15 -8.37
CA ALA A 91 -21.77 9.90 -7.10
C ALA A 91 -22.35 8.48 -7.02
N PHE A 92 -22.92 7.97 -8.12
CA PHE A 92 -23.38 6.59 -8.21
C PHE A 92 -22.22 5.59 -8.06
N ALA A 93 -21.11 5.78 -8.78
CA ALA A 93 -19.93 4.93 -8.66
C ALA A 93 -19.32 4.98 -7.24
N ALA A 94 -19.23 6.17 -6.63
CA ALA A 94 -18.76 6.34 -5.26
C ALA A 94 -19.66 5.65 -4.24
N SER A 95 -20.98 5.64 -4.46
CA SER A 95 -21.92 4.91 -3.58
C SER A 95 -21.72 3.39 -3.58
N LEU A 96 -21.08 2.85 -4.62
CA LEU A 96 -20.68 1.44 -4.71
C LEU A 96 -19.25 1.19 -4.17
N GLY A 97 -18.59 2.21 -3.64
CA GLY A 97 -17.25 2.13 -3.05
C GLY A 97 -16.09 2.42 -4.01
N PHE A 98 -16.35 2.85 -5.24
CA PHE A 98 -15.28 3.14 -6.20
C PHE A 98 -14.66 4.51 -6.00
N THR A 99 -13.33 4.57 -6.06
CA THR A 99 -12.58 5.82 -6.23
C THR A 99 -12.26 6.01 -7.70
N MET A 100 -12.75 7.12 -8.28
CA MET A 100 -12.69 7.39 -9.72
C MET A 100 -11.59 8.41 -10.06
N GLN A 101 -10.85 8.16 -11.14
CA GLN A 101 -9.83 9.04 -11.70
C GLN A 101 -10.24 9.48 -13.10
N GLU A 102 -10.08 10.78 -13.40
CA GLU A 102 -10.32 11.33 -14.74
C GLU A 102 -9.31 10.77 -15.75
N VAL A 103 -9.81 10.27 -16.87
CA VAL A 103 -9.00 9.88 -18.02
C VAL A 103 -8.90 11.08 -18.94
N ASN A 104 -7.71 11.69 -19.01
CA ASN A 104 -7.50 12.85 -19.85
C ASN A 104 -7.76 12.50 -21.33
N LEU A 105 -8.79 13.11 -21.93
CA LEU A 105 -9.10 12.94 -23.37
C LEU A 105 -8.60 14.10 -24.24
N ARG A 106 -7.87 15.08 -23.66
CA ARG A 106 -7.32 16.27 -24.36
C ARG A 106 -6.08 15.95 -25.19
N TYR A 107 -6.10 14.83 -25.90
CA TYR A 107 -5.07 14.41 -26.83
C TYR A 107 -5.47 14.65 -28.28
N SER A 108 -4.49 14.48 -29.18
CA SER A 108 -4.75 14.38 -30.62
C SER A 108 -5.74 13.26 -30.91
N LYS A 109 -6.49 13.38 -32.00
CA LYS A 109 -7.51 12.39 -32.43
C LYS A 109 -7.00 10.94 -32.38
N ALA A 110 -5.78 10.70 -32.88
CA ALA A 110 -5.19 9.36 -32.91
C ALA A 110 -4.92 8.81 -31.50
N LEU A 111 -4.41 9.63 -30.58
CA LEU A 111 -4.18 9.22 -29.20
C LEU A 111 -5.49 9.02 -28.43
N ARG A 112 -6.50 9.86 -28.68
CA ARG A 112 -7.83 9.72 -28.08
C ARG A 112 -8.49 8.42 -28.50
N GLU A 113 -8.40 8.06 -29.79
CA GLU A 113 -8.89 6.79 -30.30
C GLU A 113 -8.19 5.59 -29.64
N VAL A 114 -6.88 5.68 -29.40
CA VAL A 114 -6.12 4.64 -28.68
C VAL A 114 -6.57 4.53 -27.22
N VAL A 115 -6.72 5.66 -26.51
CA VAL A 115 -7.17 5.68 -25.11
C VAL A 115 -8.59 5.12 -24.98
N ILE A 116 -9.51 5.51 -25.87
CA ILE A 116 -10.89 5.00 -25.87
C ILE A 116 -10.92 3.50 -26.19
N ARG A 117 -10.07 3.01 -27.11
CA ARG A 117 -9.97 1.58 -27.42
C ARG A 117 -9.39 0.73 -26.28
N ASP A 118 -8.58 1.32 -25.40
CA ASP A 118 -8.06 0.61 -24.22
C ASP A 118 -9.16 0.40 -23.15
N ILE A 119 -10.19 1.24 -23.16
CA ILE A 119 -11.36 1.12 -22.29
C ILE A 119 -12.32 0.06 -22.87
N ARG A 120 -12.21 -1.16 -22.38
CA ARG A 120 -12.90 -2.36 -22.90
C ARG A 120 -14.42 -2.26 -22.99
N VAL A 121 -15.03 -1.41 -22.16
CA VAL A 121 -16.48 -1.22 -22.12
C VAL A 121 -16.98 -0.31 -23.25
N ILE A 122 -16.13 0.52 -23.86
CA ILE A 122 -16.48 1.39 -24.99
C ILE A 122 -16.04 0.71 -26.29
N ARG A 123 -16.96 0.50 -27.22
CA ARG A 123 -16.66 -0.05 -28.55
C ARG A 123 -16.97 0.96 -29.63
N THR A 124 -16.04 1.10 -30.56
CA THR A 124 -16.32 1.83 -31.80
C THR A 124 -17.36 1.02 -32.59
N PRO A 125 -18.46 1.63 -33.06
CA PRO A 125 -19.43 0.95 -33.91
C PRO A 125 -18.69 0.35 -35.10
N VAL A 126 -18.72 -0.98 -35.22
CA VAL A 126 -18.21 -1.64 -36.42
C VAL A 126 -19.19 -1.25 -37.50
N ALA A 127 -18.79 -0.35 -38.41
CA ALA A 127 -19.56 -0.06 -39.60
C ALA A 127 -19.88 -1.40 -40.25
N MET A 128 -21.14 -1.82 -40.16
CA MET A 128 -21.59 -2.99 -40.91
C MET A 128 -21.24 -2.70 -42.36
N ALA A 129 -20.24 -3.43 -42.84
CA ALA A 129 -19.87 -3.40 -44.23
C ALA A 129 -21.13 -3.74 -45.02
N GLU A 130 -21.74 -2.72 -45.60
CA GLU A 130 -22.71 -2.91 -46.66
C GLU A 130 -22.00 -3.74 -47.72
N SER A 131 -22.34 -5.03 -47.79
CA SER A 131 -22.09 -5.87 -48.96
C SER A 131 -23.01 -5.37 -50.08
N GLY A 132 -22.77 -4.14 -50.53
CA GLY A 132 -23.45 -3.45 -51.60
C GLY A 132 -22.52 -3.35 -52.79
N MET A 133 -22.39 -4.46 -53.52
CA MET A 133 -21.79 -4.50 -54.84
C MET A 133 -22.63 -3.60 -55.76
N ARG A 134 -22.33 -2.30 -55.83
CA ARG A 134 -22.92 -1.36 -56.80
C ARG A 134 -21.86 -0.90 -57.81
N VAL A 135 -21.95 -1.55 -58.96
CA VAL A 135 -22.09 -0.94 -60.30
C VAL A 135 -21.27 0.33 -60.55
N GLY A 136 -20.22 0.18 -61.34
CA GLY A 136 -19.50 1.28 -61.97
C GLY A 136 -20.43 2.11 -62.88
N GLY A 137 -20.71 3.34 -62.43
CA GLY A 137 -21.30 4.40 -63.23
C GLY A 137 -20.23 5.38 -63.71
N VAL A 138 -19.93 5.25 -65.00
CA VAL A 138 -19.45 6.24 -65.98
C VAL A 138 -19.46 7.73 -65.57
N PRO A 139 -18.44 8.50 -66.01
CA PRO A 139 -18.68 9.85 -66.51
C PRO A 139 -18.02 10.13 -67.89
N PRO A 140 -18.73 10.78 -68.82
CA PRO A 140 -18.16 11.83 -69.69
C PRO A 140 -19.02 13.10 -69.61
N PRO A 141 -18.69 14.24 -70.25
CA PRO A 141 -17.47 14.64 -70.99
C PRO A 141 -16.93 16.04 -70.57
N PRO A 142 -15.90 16.58 -71.24
CA PRO A 142 -15.74 18.01 -71.44
C PRO A 142 -15.88 18.40 -72.93
N LEU A 143 -16.64 19.47 -73.20
CA LEU A 143 -16.53 20.27 -74.42
C LEU A 143 -15.68 21.52 -74.12
N PRO A 144 -15.01 22.09 -75.13
CA PRO A 144 -15.42 23.44 -75.48
C PRO A 144 -15.41 23.77 -76.99
N LYS A 145 -16.24 24.78 -77.33
CA LYS A 145 -16.23 25.70 -78.49
C LYS A 145 -16.97 25.30 -79.79
N THR A 146 -18.23 25.74 -79.83
CA THR A 146 -18.85 26.61 -80.85
C THR A 146 -18.15 26.77 -82.23
N LYS A 147 -18.85 26.37 -83.32
CA LYS A 147 -19.57 27.27 -84.25
C LYS A 147 -20.18 26.51 -85.46
N SER A 148 -21.51 26.58 -85.55
CA SER A 148 -22.36 26.70 -86.75
C SER A 148 -22.20 25.74 -87.95
N ASP A 149 -23.11 24.77 -88.03
CA ASP A 149 -23.82 24.30 -89.24
C ASP A 149 -24.75 25.41 -89.81
N PRO A 150 -25.53 25.21 -90.90
CA PRO A 150 -25.34 24.47 -92.18
C PRO A 150 -25.81 25.30 -93.40
N ARG A 151 -25.54 24.87 -94.65
CA ARG A 151 -26.56 24.81 -95.75
C ARG A 151 -25.97 24.32 -97.07
N ALA A 152 -26.54 23.22 -97.56
CA ALA A 152 -26.47 22.76 -98.93
C ALA A 152 -27.61 23.37 -99.76
N GLY A 153 -27.33 23.55 -101.07
CA GLY A 153 -28.27 23.81 -102.16
C GLY A 153 -28.67 25.28 -102.28
N GLY A 154 -28.51 25.99 -103.40
CA GLY A 154 -28.42 25.59 -104.80
C GLY A 154 -29.30 26.58 -105.57
N GLY A 155 -28.79 27.20 -106.64
CA GLY A 155 -29.57 28.16 -107.41
C GLY A 155 -28.76 28.92 -108.46
N GLU A 156 -28.77 28.39 -109.67
CA GLU A 156 -28.21 28.86 -110.93
C GLU A 156 -28.49 30.33 -111.30
N GLY A 157 -27.60 30.89 -112.14
CA GLY A 157 -27.82 32.14 -112.84
C GLY A 157 -26.80 32.43 -113.95
N GLY A 158 -26.97 31.78 -115.10
CA GLY A 158 -26.93 32.40 -116.45
C GLY A 158 -25.62 32.91 -117.08
N LYS A 159 -25.26 32.32 -118.23
CA LYS A 159 -24.83 32.92 -119.54
C LYS A 159 -24.33 31.77 -120.43
N ALA A 160 -24.95 31.41 -121.58
CA ALA A 160 -25.05 32.05 -122.89
C ALA A 160 -24.04 31.48 -123.94
N GLU A 161 -24.56 31.28 -125.18
CA GLU A 161 -23.94 31.02 -126.51
C GLU A 161 -24.16 29.61 -127.13
N VAL A 162 -25.04 29.44 -128.14
CA VAL A 162 -25.03 29.73 -129.62
C VAL A 162 -24.37 28.62 -130.48
N ALA A 163 -25.17 28.01 -131.39
CA ALA A 163 -24.91 27.65 -132.81
C ALA A 163 -25.81 26.44 -133.24
N LEU A 164 -26.78 26.56 -134.17
CA LEU A 164 -26.77 26.68 -135.65
C LEU A 164 -26.83 25.34 -136.44
N ALA A 165 -27.77 25.30 -137.41
CA ALA A 165 -27.91 24.48 -138.66
C ALA A 165 -29.22 23.66 -138.69
N ALA A 166 -30.31 24.10 -139.36
CA ALA A 166 -30.55 24.27 -140.81
C ALA A 166 -30.72 22.96 -141.61
N LYS A 167 -31.94 22.73 -142.11
CA LYS A 167 -32.21 22.12 -143.44
C LYS A 167 -33.68 22.34 -143.87
N GLU A 168 -33.83 23.24 -144.84
CA GLU A 168 -34.85 23.32 -145.92
C GLU A 168 -34.90 21.99 -146.74
N PRO A 169 -35.81 21.73 -147.73
CA PRO A 169 -36.32 22.71 -148.72
C PRO A 169 -37.77 22.44 -149.27
N GLU A 170 -38.46 23.46 -149.80
CA GLU A 170 -38.73 23.70 -151.25
C GLU A 170 -39.88 22.82 -151.83
N GLU A 171 -40.71 23.18 -152.82
CA GLU A 171 -40.78 24.24 -153.84
C GLU A 171 -42.15 24.01 -154.56
N SER A 172 -42.94 25.02 -154.93
CA SER A 172 -42.97 25.67 -156.27
C SER A 172 -43.88 24.96 -157.32
N PRO A 173 -44.15 25.57 -158.50
CA PRO A 173 -45.51 26.03 -158.82
C PRO A 173 -45.93 25.65 -160.27
N ALA A 174 -46.95 26.35 -160.78
CA ALA A 174 -47.02 26.91 -162.15
C ALA A 174 -48.07 26.35 -163.15
N ARG A 175 -49.06 27.22 -163.41
CA ARG A 175 -49.64 27.64 -164.72
C ARG A 175 -50.73 26.73 -165.34
N THR A 176 -51.92 27.27 -165.63
CA THR A 176 -52.22 28.02 -166.88
C THR A 176 -53.66 28.55 -166.96
N ALA A 177 -53.78 29.89 -167.00
CA ALA A 177 -54.67 30.84 -167.71
C ALA A 177 -56.03 30.47 -168.37
N ALA A 178 -56.48 29.22 -168.46
CA ALA A 178 -57.91 28.89 -168.56
C ALA A 178 -58.54 28.72 -167.16
N GLU A 179 -57.67 28.63 -166.15
CA GLU A 179 -58.00 28.65 -164.74
C GLU A 179 -58.57 30.02 -164.34
N ALA A 180 -58.19 31.18 -164.90
CA ALA A 180 -58.52 32.54 -164.42
C ALA A 180 -59.99 32.86 -164.01
N ALA A 181 -61.01 32.20 -164.57
CA ALA A 181 -62.41 32.36 -164.13
C ALA A 181 -62.80 31.40 -162.99
N LEU A 182 -62.29 30.16 -163.03
CA LEU A 182 -62.30 29.19 -161.92
C LEU A 182 -61.30 29.58 -160.81
N GLU A 183 -60.27 30.36 -161.13
CA GLU A 183 -59.29 30.97 -160.26
C GLU A 183 -59.87 32.23 -159.65
N LEU A 184 -60.79 32.96 -160.27
CA LEU A 184 -61.49 34.06 -159.58
C LEU A 184 -62.46 33.50 -158.52
N GLU A 185 -63.14 32.39 -158.82
CA GLU A 185 -63.99 31.69 -157.84
C GLU A 185 -63.15 30.90 -156.81
N ARG A 186 -62.02 30.30 -157.21
CA ARG A 186 -61.05 29.66 -156.32
C ARG A 186 -60.22 30.66 -155.53
N LEU A 187 -59.93 31.86 -156.05
CA LEU A 187 -59.29 32.98 -155.33
C LEU A 187 -60.30 33.65 -154.41
N ALA A 188 -61.59 33.71 -154.75
CA ALA A 188 -62.64 34.13 -153.83
C ALA A 188 -62.83 33.09 -152.71
N ALA A 189 -62.80 31.79 -153.04
CA ALA A 189 -62.85 30.70 -152.05
C ALA A 189 -61.55 30.61 -151.24
N GLN A 190 -60.37 30.84 -151.83
CA GLN A 190 -59.07 30.90 -151.16
C GLN A 190 -58.96 32.17 -150.32
N LYS A 191 -59.51 33.30 -150.75
CA LYS A 191 -59.58 34.53 -149.95
C LYS A 191 -60.56 34.37 -148.80
N ALA A 192 -61.71 33.74 -149.02
CA ALA A 192 -62.64 33.38 -147.94
C ALA A 192 -62.04 32.34 -146.98
N ALA A 193 -61.27 31.36 -147.49
CA ALA A 193 -60.55 30.37 -146.68
C ALA A 193 -59.40 31.02 -145.91
N ALA A 194 -58.61 31.90 -146.53
CA ALA A 194 -57.57 32.67 -145.88
C ALA A 194 -58.14 33.69 -144.87
N GLU A 195 -59.31 34.27 -145.13
CA GLU A 195 -60.02 35.13 -144.17
C GLU A 195 -60.57 34.32 -142.98
N ARG A 196 -61.02 33.08 -143.21
CA ARG A 196 -61.39 32.16 -142.10
C ARG A 196 -60.15 31.72 -141.32
N GLU A 197 -59.07 31.36 -142.00
CA GLU A 197 -57.80 30.95 -141.38
C GLU A 197 -57.16 32.11 -140.61
N THR A 198 -57.23 33.34 -141.12
CA THR A 198 -56.75 34.53 -140.40
C THR A 198 -57.66 34.88 -139.23
N ARG A 199 -58.98 34.70 -139.33
CA ARG A 199 -59.90 34.84 -138.18
C ARG A 199 -59.68 33.76 -137.13
N GLU A 200 -59.42 32.52 -137.54
CA GLU A 200 -59.09 31.41 -136.64
C GLU A 200 -57.73 31.61 -135.99
N ARG A 201 -56.71 32.08 -136.74
CA ARG A 201 -55.41 32.48 -136.18
C ARG A 201 -55.55 33.66 -135.22
N LEU A 202 -56.37 34.66 -135.54
CA LEU A 202 -56.65 35.78 -134.64
C LEU A 202 -57.39 35.32 -133.38
N ARG A 203 -58.31 34.36 -133.50
CA ARG A 203 -59.00 33.76 -132.36
C ARG A 203 -58.04 32.95 -131.49
N ALA A 204 -57.22 32.09 -132.09
CA ALA A 204 -56.20 31.31 -131.40
C ALA A 204 -55.14 32.21 -130.74
N LEU A 205 -54.73 33.30 -131.40
CA LEU A 205 -53.82 34.28 -130.81
C LEU A 205 -54.46 35.04 -129.65
N LYS A 206 -55.76 35.38 -129.73
CA LYS A 206 -56.49 35.99 -128.60
C LYS A 206 -56.60 35.03 -127.42
N GLU A 207 -56.99 33.79 -127.66
CA GLU A 207 -57.05 32.74 -126.62
C GLU A 207 -55.66 32.49 -126.01
N ARG A 208 -54.58 32.57 -126.81
CA ARG A 208 -53.21 32.45 -126.31
C ARG A 208 -52.77 33.67 -125.49
N ILE A 209 -53.16 34.88 -125.88
CA ILE A 209 -52.91 36.10 -125.10
C ILE A 209 -53.66 36.01 -123.76
N GLU A 210 -54.93 35.61 -123.77
CA GLU A 210 -55.73 35.44 -122.55
C GLU A 210 -55.10 34.39 -121.63
N HIS A 211 -54.67 33.24 -122.15
CA HIS A 211 -53.94 32.21 -121.39
C HIS A 211 -52.64 32.74 -120.79
N LEU A 212 -51.82 33.45 -121.57
CA LEU A 212 -50.56 34.01 -121.08
C LEU A 212 -50.78 35.11 -120.04
N THR A 213 -51.84 35.91 -120.17
CA THR A 213 -52.20 36.91 -119.16
C THR A 213 -52.70 36.26 -117.87
N ALA A 214 -53.45 35.15 -117.94
CA ALA A 214 -53.85 34.37 -116.78
C ALA A 214 -52.62 33.76 -116.09
N GLU A 215 -51.73 33.09 -116.84
CA GLU A 215 -50.49 32.53 -116.31
C GLU A 215 -49.58 33.60 -115.69
N GLN A 216 -49.47 34.78 -116.31
CA GLN A 216 -48.72 35.90 -115.70
C GLN A 216 -49.39 36.41 -114.43
N SER A 217 -50.71 36.51 -114.39
CA SER A 217 -51.43 36.93 -113.18
C SER A 217 -51.28 35.92 -112.02
N GLU A 218 -51.29 34.62 -112.32
CA GLU A 218 -51.04 33.55 -111.34
C GLU A 218 -49.59 33.58 -110.84
N ARG A 219 -48.61 33.82 -111.72
CA ARG A 219 -47.21 33.97 -111.31
C ARG A 219 -47.01 35.20 -110.43
N ILE A 220 -47.61 36.34 -110.78
CA ILE A 220 -47.55 37.56 -109.97
C ILE A 220 -48.20 37.32 -108.60
N ALA A 221 -49.36 36.65 -108.55
CA ALA A 221 -50.02 36.30 -107.29
C ALA A 221 -49.17 35.33 -106.44
N ALA A 222 -48.52 34.34 -107.06
CA ALA A 222 -47.63 33.41 -106.38
C ALA A 222 -46.38 34.10 -105.81
N TYR A 223 -45.77 35.02 -106.56
CA TYR A 223 -44.64 35.81 -106.06
C TYR A 223 -45.06 36.75 -104.92
N ALA A 224 -46.20 37.44 -105.04
CA ALA A 224 -46.72 38.28 -103.96
C ALA A 224 -47.02 37.46 -102.69
N ALA A 225 -47.52 36.23 -102.83
CA ALA A 225 -47.73 35.32 -101.70
C ALA A 225 -46.40 34.85 -101.07
N GLN A 226 -45.37 34.60 -101.88
CA GLN A 226 -44.03 34.25 -101.38
C GLN A 226 -43.35 35.43 -100.66
N GLU A 227 -43.46 36.65 -101.20
CA GLU A 227 -42.95 37.86 -100.56
C GLU A 227 -43.62 38.10 -99.20
N ALA A 228 -44.96 38.00 -99.15
CA ALA A 228 -45.70 38.13 -97.89
C ALA A 228 -45.31 37.04 -96.85
N ALA A 229 -45.06 35.81 -97.29
CA ALA A 229 -44.61 34.74 -96.41
C ALA A 229 -43.20 34.98 -95.86
N LEU A 230 -42.28 35.46 -96.69
CA LEU A 230 -40.92 35.79 -96.26
C LEU A 230 -40.89 36.99 -95.33
N GLU A 231 -41.69 38.02 -95.59
CA GLU A 231 -41.83 39.18 -94.69
C GLU A 231 -42.37 38.77 -93.32
N ALA A 232 -43.37 37.88 -93.27
CA ALA A 232 -43.88 37.33 -92.02
C ALA A 232 -42.81 36.52 -91.26
N GLU A 233 -41.97 35.76 -91.96
CA GLU A 233 -40.90 34.98 -91.35
C GLU A 233 -39.74 35.86 -90.83
N VAL A 234 -39.38 36.91 -91.57
CA VAL A 234 -38.43 37.94 -91.10
C VAL A 234 -38.97 38.64 -89.85
N GLY A 235 -40.26 38.99 -89.84
CA GLY A 235 -40.94 39.53 -88.66
C GLY A 235 -40.81 38.61 -87.45
N ARG A 236 -41.17 37.34 -87.59
CA ARG A 236 -41.06 36.33 -86.53
C ARG A 236 -39.63 36.17 -85.99
N LEU A 237 -38.64 36.07 -86.88
CA LEU A 237 -37.24 35.90 -86.49
C LEU A 237 -36.68 37.17 -85.80
N SER A 238 -37.16 38.35 -86.19
CA SER A 238 -36.77 39.61 -85.54
C SER A 238 -37.30 39.69 -84.11
N GLU A 239 -38.55 39.25 -83.88
CA GLU A 239 -39.14 39.17 -82.54
C GLU A 239 -38.45 38.11 -81.69
N GLU A 240 -38.15 36.94 -82.25
CA GLU A 240 -37.43 35.89 -81.53
C GLU A 240 -36.03 36.34 -81.13
N LYS A 241 -35.31 37.03 -82.02
CA LYS A 241 -34.00 37.63 -81.72
C LYS A 241 -34.11 38.71 -80.64
N ALA A 242 -35.14 39.55 -80.66
CA ALA A 242 -35.38 40.56 -79.63
C ALA A 242 -35.66 39.92 -78.27
N ARG A 243 -36.52 38.88 -78.22
CA ARG A 243 -36.83 38.13 -76.98
C ARG A 243 -35.58 37.42 -76.43
N ALA A 244 -34.79 36.78 -77.30
CA ALA A 244 -33.54 36.15 -76.89
C ALA A 244 -32.51 37.18 -76.36
N GLY A 245 -32.45 38.36 -76.98
CA GLY A 245 -31.61 39.48 -76.51
C GLY A 245 -32.02 39.99 -75.13
N GLN A 246 -33.32 40.16 -74.89
CA GLN A 246 -33.86 40.55 -73.58
C GLN A 246 -33.57 39.49 -72.51
N ALA A 247 -33.84 38.22 -72.79
CA ALA A 247 -33.55 37.12 -71.87
C ALA A 247 -32.05 37.00 -71.54
N HIS A 248 -31.17 37.27 -72.52
CA HIS A 248 -29.72 37.30 -72.28
C HIS A 248 -29.31 38.50 -71.41
N ALA A 249 -29.84 39.69 -71.68
CA ALA A 249 -29.57 40.88 -70.88
C ALA A 249 -30.04 40.71 -69.42
N GLU A 250 -31.20 40.10 -69.21
CA GLU A 250 -31.71 39.76 -67.88
C GLU A 250 -30.80 38.79 -67.13
N ARG A 251 -30.35 37.70 -67.80
CA ARG A 251 -29.40 36.74 -67.19
C ARG A 251 -28.07 37.40 -66.85
N VAL A 252 -27.54 38.25 -67.73
CA VAL A 252 -26.30 38.99 -67.45
C VAL A 252 -26.50 39.91 -66.24
N GLY A 253 -27.63 40.61 -66.15
CA GLY A 253 -27.98 41.45 -64.99
C GLY A 253 -28.17 40.68 -63.69
N GLN A 254 -28.63 39.42 -63.74
CA GLN A 254 -28.69 38.54 -62.56
C GLN A 254 -27.30 38.10 -62.11
N PHE A 255 -26.43 37.70 -63.05
CA PHE A 255 -25.07 37.29 -62.72
C PHE A 255 -24.20 38.44 -62.18
N THR A 256 -24.37 39.66 -62.69
CA THR A 256 -23.64 40.82 -62.14
C THR A 256 -24.05 41.12 -60.70
N LYS A 257 -25.36 41.07 -60.39
CA LYS A 257 -25.85 41.23 -59.01
C LYS A 257 -25.32 40.15 -58.07
N GLN A 258 -25.29 38.89 -58.52
CA GLN A 258 -24.71 37.79 -57.74
C GLN A 258 -23.20 37.99 -57.50
N ALA A 259 -22.46 38.44 -58.51
CA ALA A 259 -21.03 38.72 -58.37
C ALA A 259 -20.76 39.88 -57.39
N GLU A 260 -21.60 40.92 -57.37
CA GLU A 260 -21.51 42.02 -56.41
C GLU A 260 -21.83 41.56 -54.97
N LEU A 261 -22.89 40.77 -54.79
CA LEU A 261 -23.24 40.17 -53.49
C LEU A 261 -22.10 39.32 -52.94
N LEU A 262 -21.58 38.39 -53.74
CA LEU A 262 -20.46 37.52 -53.34
C LEU A 262 -19.19 38.33 -53.02
N ARG A 263 -18.92 39.39 -53.78
CA ARG A 263 -17.77 40.27 -53.48
C ARG A 263 -17.96 41.00 -52.14
N GLY A 264 -19.16 41.46 -51.83
CA GLY A 264 -19.50 42.07 -50.53
C GLY A 264 -19.36 41.08 -49.37
N GLU A 265 -19.87 39.85 -49.54
CA GLU A 265 -19.74 38.78 -48.56
C GLU A 265 -18.27 38.44 -48.29
N MET A 266 -17.45 38.29 -49.34
CA MET A 266 -16.02 38.02 -49.23
C MET A 266 -15.26 39.14 -48.50
N ALA A 267 -15.60 40.42 -48.76
CA ALA A 267 -15.03 41.54 -48.03
C ALA A 267 -15.41 41.49 -46.54
N SER A 268 -16.68 41.23 -46.22
CA SER A 268 -17.15 41.14 -44.83
C SER A 268 -16.51 39.96 -44.08
N HIS A 269 -16.31 38.82 -44.75
CA HIS A 269 -15.61 37.66 -44.18
C HIS A 269 -14.12 37.96 -43.99
N GLY A 270 -13.49 38.67 -44.92
CA GLY A 270 -12.10 39.13 -44.80
C GLY A 270 -11.90 40.05 -43.60
N GLU A 271 -12.78 41.04 -43.42
CA GLU A 271 -12.74 41.95 -42.27
C GLU A 271 -12.95 41.19 -40.95
N LYS A 272 -13.98 40.33 -40.86
CA LYS A 272 -14.22 39.48 -39.68
C LYS A 272 -13.05 38.57 -39.36
N ALA A 273 -12.44 37.93 -40.37
CA ALA A 273 -11.27 37.08 -40.18
C ALA A 273 -10.06 37.88 -39.70
N SER A 274 -9.84 39.08 -40.24
CA SER A 274 -8.75 39.96 -39.80
C SER A 274 -8.93 40.45 -38.35
N ALA A 275 -10.17 40.80 -37.96
CA ALA A 275 -10.50 41.18 -36.60
C ALA A 275 -10.35 40.01 -35.63
N GLY A 276 -10.79 38.81 -36.03
CA GLY A 276 -10.59 37.58 -35.27
C GLY A 276 -9.11 37.25 -35.06
N LEU A 277 -8.28 37.40 -36.10
CA LEU A 277 -6.82 37.21 -36.00
C LEU A 277 -6.15 38.24 -35.08
N ALA A 278 -6.62 39.49 -35.08
CA ALA A 278 -6.11 40.52 -34.19
C ALA A 278 -6.49 40.24 -32.72
N ALA A 279 -7.73 39.82 -32.47
CA ALA A 279 -8.20 39.43 -31.15
C ALA A 279 -7.41 38.21 -30.61
N LEU A 280 -7.23 37.18 -31.44
CA LEU A 280 -6.47 35.99 -31.05
C LEU A 280 -5.00 36.32 -30.74
N LYS A 281 -4.38 37.22 -31.50
CA LYS A 281 -3.02 37.70 -31.21
C LYS A 281 -2.93 38.45 -29.88
N ALA A 282 -3.92 39.28 -29.57
CA ALA A 282 -3.98 39.98 -28.29
C ALA A 282 -4.14 39.01 -27.11
N GLU A 283 -4.99 37.98 -27.27
CA GLU A 283 -5.16 36.93 -26.28
C GLU A 283 -3.89 36.10 -26.06
N VAL A 284 -3.18 35.75 -27.14
CA VAL A 284 -1.89 35.05 -27.04
C VAL A 284 -0.84 35.89 -26.29
N GLU A 285 -0.78 37.19 -26.52
CA GLU A 285 0.15 38.07 -25.78
C GLU A 285 -0.26 38.23 -24.30
N LEU A 286 -1.57 38.26 -24.00
CA LEU A 286 -2.07 38.26 -22.63
C LEU A 286 -1.69 36.97 -21.91
N LEU A 287 -1.94 35.81 -22.53
CA LEU A 287 -1.59 34.49 -21.98
C LEU A 287 -0.08 34.34 -21.77
N LYS A 288 0.75 34.87 -22.70
CA LYS A 288 2.22 34.90 -22.50
C LYS A 288 2.62 35.79 -21.32
N ALA A 289 1.96 36.92 -21.12
CA ALA A 289 2.24 37.79 -19.98
C ALA A 289 1.83 37.14 -18.65
N GLU A 290 0.70 36.43 -18.63
CA GLU A 290 0.25 35.65 -17.49
C GLU A 290 1.19 34.48 -17.18
N GLN A 291 1.62 33.73 -18.20
CA GLN A 291 2.58 32.65 -18.06
C GLN A 291 3.92 33.15 -17.49
N ARG A 292 4.40 34.32 -17.91
CA ARG A 292 5.60 34.94 -17.33
C ARG A 292 5.41 35.30 -15.86
N LYS A 293 4.26 35.88 -15.50
CA LYS A 293 3.94 36.19 -14.09
C LYS A 293 3.88 34.93 -13.24
N ALA A 294 3.25 33.87 -13.76
CA ALA A 294 3.17 32.58 -13.09
C ALA A 294 4.56 31.95 -12.93
N ALA A 295 5.40 31.99 -13.97
CA ALA A 295 6.78 31.50 -13.90
C ALA A 295 7.60 32.25 -12.85
N THR A 296 7.55 33.59 -12.82
CA THR A 296 8.25 34.38 -11.80
C THR A 296 7.72 34.13 -10.39
N GLY A 297 6.41 33.87 -10.24
CA GLY A 297 5.81 33.52 -8.96
C GLY A 297 6.25 32.12 -8.49
N ALA A 298 6.34 31.16 -9.42
CA ALA A 298 6.85 29.83 -9.14
C ALA A 298 8.33 29.85 -8.74
N GLU A 299 9.18 30.62 -9.45
CA GLU A 299 10.59 30.81 -9.11
C GLU A 299 10.75 31.40 -7.70
N GLN A 300 9.93 32.39 -7.33
CA GLN A 300 9.96 32.98 -5.98
C GLN A 300 9.53 32.00 -4.88
N GLU A 301 8.51 31.18 -5.13
CA GLU A 301 8.11 30.15 -4.17
C GLU A 301 9.13 29.01 -4.09
N GLU A 302 9.78 28.63 -5.20
CA GLU A 302 10.89 27.68 -5.17
C GLU A 302 12.08 28.20 -4.37
N GLU A 303 12.48 29.47 -4.56
CA GLU A 303 13.52 30.12 -3.76
C GLU A 303 13.14 30.17 -2.28
N ARG A 304 11.88 30.48 -1.95
CA ARG A 304 11.37 30.50 -0.58
C ARG A 304 11.41 29.12 0.06
N LEU A 305 10.93 28.08 -0.63
CA LEU A 305 10.96 26.71 -0.16
C LEU A 305 12.39 26.20 -0.01
N HIS A 306 13.30 26.58 -0.91
CA HIS A 306 14.71 26.22 -0.80
C HIS A 306 15.36 26.87 0.43
N ALA A 307 15.09 28.15 0.69
CA ALA A 307 15.54 28.83 1.90
C ALA A 307 14.97 28.20 3.18
N GLU A 308 13.71 27.75 3.15
CA GLU A 308 13.09 27.05 4.28
C GLU A 308 13.69 25.65 4.50
N LEU A 309 13.99 24.91 3.43
CA LEU A 309 14.69 23.62 3.52
C LEU A 309 16.10 23.78 4.09
N GLU A 310 16.85 24.80 3.65
CA GLU A 310 18.16 25.12 4.20
C GLU A 310 18.07 25.45 5.70
N ARG A 311 17.08 26.27 6.11
CA ARG A 311 16.83 26.58 7.53
C ARG A 311 16.52 25.32 8.34
N LEU A 312 15.59 24.48 7.86
CA LEU A 312 15.21 23.24 8.55
C LEU A 312 16.37 22.24 8.61
N SER A 313 17.22 22.19 7.58
CA SER A 313 18.42 21.37 7.58
C SER A 313 19.45 21.84 8.62
N ALA A 314 19.60 23.16 8.78
CA ALA A 314 20.47 23.74 9.80
C ALA A 314 19.95 23.49 11.21
N GLU A 315 18.64 23.68 11.44
CA GLU A 315 17.98 23.36 12.72
C GLU A 315 18.12 21.87 13.06
N ARG A 316 17.92 20.98 12.08
CA ARG A 316 18.14 19.54 12.27
C ARG A 316 19.60 19.24 12.62
N GLY A 317 20.56 19.88 11.95
CA GLY A 317 21.98 19.73 12.25
C GLY A 317 22.38 20.25 13.64
N GLU A 318 21.69 21.26 14.18
CA GLU A 318 21.86 21.70 15.57
C GLU A 318 21.27 20.71 16.57
N VAL A 319 20.07 20.18 16.30
CA VAL A 319 19.44 19.16 17.15
C VAL A 319 20.26 17.88 17.18
N GLU A 320 20.78 17.42 16.04
CA GLU A 320 21.64 16.24 15.94
C GLU A 320 22.96 16.45 16.69
N ARG A 321 23.63 17.60 16.53
CA ARG A 321 24.83 17.95 17.32
C ARG A 321 24.54 18.00 18.82
N GLY A 322 23.41 18.57 19.22
CA GLY A 322 22.98 18.59 20.61
C GLY A 322 22.66 17.19 21.17
N ALA A 323 22.10 16.30 20.34
CA ALA A 323 21.82 14.92 20.72
C ALA A 323 23.12 14.11 20.89
N VAL A 324 24.09 14.27 19.99
CA VAL A 324 25.42 13.63 20.09
C VAL A 324 26.14 14.11 21.36
N ALA A 325 26.18 15.42 21.62
CA ALA A 325 26.80 15.95 22.84
C ALA A 325 26.13 15.43 24.13
N ARG A 326 24.80 15.28 24.14
CA ARG A 326 24.09 14.66 25.26
C ARG A 326 24.41 13.17 25.41
N ALA A 327 24.54 12.45 24.30
CA ALA A 327 24.90 11.03 24.32
C ALA A 327 26.32 10.85 24.89
N GLU A 328 27.29 11.63 24.42
CA GLU A 328 28.67 11.62 24.94
C GLU A 328 28.73 11.94 26.45
N GLU A 329 27.95 12.91 26.92
CA GLU A 329 27.86 13.23 28.34
C GLU A 329 27.21 12.09 29.17
N LEU A 330 26.18 11.44 28.63
CA LEU A 330 25.57 10.28 29.28
C LEU A 330 26.54 9.09 29.33
N GLU A 331 27.28 8.82 28.26
CA GLU A 331 28.32 7.79 28.23
C GLU A 331 29.41 8.06 29.27
N ARG A 332 29.87 9.31 29.37
CA ARG A 332 30.83 9.72 30.41
C ARG A 332 30.27 9.47 31.82
N ARG A 333 29.01 9.84 32.07
CA ARG A 333 28.35 9.62 33.36
C ARG A 333 28.16 8.15 33.69
N ILE A 334 27.83 7.32 32.69
CA ILE A 334 27.74 5.85 32.85
C ILE A 334 29.12 5.29 33.22
N ALA A 335 30.19 5.71 32.52
CA ALA A 335 31.54 5.28 32.82
C ALA A 335 31.98 5.67 34.25
N GLU A 336 31.66 6.88 34.70
CA GLU A 336 31.92 7.35 36.07
C GLU A 336 31.15 6.51 37.12
N LEU A 337 29.87 6.21 36.88
CA LEU A 337 29.07 5.38 37.76
C LEU A 337 29.57 3.93 37.82
N LEU A 338 30.00 3.37 36.69
CA LEU A 338 30.60 2.03 36.64
C LEU A 338 31.95 1.99 37.39
N ALA A 339 32.79 3.01 37.24
CA ALA A 339 34.03 3.13 37.99
C ALA A 339 33.76 3.27 39.50
N GLY A 340 32.79 4.08 39.91
CA GLY A 340 32.36 4.21 41.30
C GLY A 340 31.84 2.90 41.88
N ARG A 341 31.02 2.15 41.13
CA ARG A 341 30.55 0.82 41.55
C ARG A 341 31.69 -0.19 41.67
N ALA A 342 32.65 -0.18 40.75
CA ALA A 342 33.84 -1.03 40.83
C ALA A 342 34.68 -0.71 42.08
N GLU A 343 34.80 0.56 42.44
CA GLU A 343 35.54 0.96 43.65
C GLU A 343 34.78 0.56 44.93
N HIS A 344 33.47 0.79 45.00
CA HIS A 344 32.66 0.35 46.14
C HIS A 344 32.67 -1.17 46.31
N THR A 345 32.63 -1.94 45.22
CA THR A 345 32.71 -3.41 45.30
C THR A 345 34.09 -3.89 45.76
N ARG A 346 35.18 -3.23 45.35
CA ARG A 346 36.52 -3.50 45.88
C ARG A 346 36.61 -3.19 47.37
N GLN A 347 36.09 -2.05 47.81
CA GLN A 347 36.07 -1.66 49.23
C GLN A 347 35.24 -2.64 50.07
N ALA A 348 34.07 -3.06 49.58
CA ALA A 348 33.24 -4.06 50.23
C ALA A 348 33.96 -5.42 50.32
N ALA A 349 34.62 -5.87 49.24
CA ALA A 349 35.40 -7.10 49.26
C ALA A 349 36.58 -7.03 50.25
N ALA A 350 37.30 -5.91 50.31
CA ALA A 350 38.37 -5.70 51.28
C ALA A 350 37.84 -5.76 52.73
N ARG A 351 36.67 -5.16 53.00
CA ARG A 351 36.04 -5.20 54.32
C ARG A 351 35.58 -6.61 54.71
N ILE A 352 35.08 -7.39 53.75
CA ILE A 352 34.73 -8.80 53.99
C ILE A 352 35.97 -9.60 54.40
N VAL A 353 37.09 -9.44 53.68
CA VAL A 353 38.36 -10.13 54.02
C VAL A 353 38.88 -9.72 55.40
N GLU A 354 38.76 -8.44 55.76
CA GLU A 354 39.12 -7.94 57.09
C GLU A 354 38.25 -8.59 58.19
N LEU A 355 36.92 -8.63 58.00
CA LEU A 355 35.99 -9.27 58.94
C LEU A 355 36.20 -10.79 59.03
N GLU A 356 36.53 -11.46 57.93
CA GLU A 356 36.90 -12.88 57.92
C GLU A 356 38.19 -13.15 58.71
N ALA A 357 39.17 -12.24 58.62
CA ALA A 357 40.39 -12.34 59.42
C ALA A 357 40.12 -12.09 60.92
N GLU A 358 39.28 -11.12 61.26
CA GLU A 358 38.86 -10.85 62.65
C GLU A 358 38.10 -12.03 63.25
N THR A 359 37.12 -12.59 62.51
CA THR A 359 36.36 -13.76 62.97
C THR A 359 37.25 -14.99 63.18
N ARG A 360 38.25 -15.19 62.31
CA ARG A 360 39.26 -16.25 62.51
C ARG A 360 40.10 -16.01 63.76
N ARG A 361 40.57 -14.78 64.01
CA ARG A 361 41.33 -14.44 65.23
C ARG A 361 40.52 -14.72 66.49
N ILE A 362 39.26 -14.27 66.52
CA ILE A 362 38.35 -14.52 67.65
C ILE A 362 38.13 -16.03 67.85
N ALA A 363 37.98 -16.80 66.77
CA ALA A 363 37.84 -18.25 66.86
C ALA A 363 39.10 -18.94 67.42
N GLU A 364 40.29 -18.50 67.01
CA GLU A 364 41.57 -18.99 67.54
C GLU A 364 41.77 -18.63 69.02
N GLU A 365 41.41 -17.41 69.42
CA GLU A 365 41.44 -16.97 70.82
C GLU A 365 40.48 -17.81 71.67
N ARG A 366 39.24 -18.01 71.22
CA ARG A 366 38.28 -18.90 71.92
C ARG A 366 38.77 -20.33 72.02
N ALA A 367 39.37 -20.88 70.96
CA ALA A 367 39.93 -22.23 71.01
C ALA A 367 41.08 -22.35 72.02
N ARG A 368 41.91 -21.31 72.19
CA ARG A 368 42.96 -21.27 73.23
C ARG A 368 42.37 -21.15 74.62
N GLU A 369 41.37 -20.29 74.81
CA GLU A 369 40.66 -20.16 76.08
C GLU A 369 39.98 -21.48 76.48
N GLU A 370 39.32 -22.15 75.54
CA GLU A 370 38.72 -23.48 75.74
C GLU A 370 39.76 -24.54 76.08
N GLN A 371 40.94 -24.53 75.43
CA GLN A 371 42.04 -25.45 75.75
C GLN A 371 42.62 -25.20 77.15
N CYS A 372 42.84 -23.94 77.53
CA CYS A 372 43.29 -23.57 78.87
C CYS A 372 42.25 -23.99 79.92
N ALA A 373 40.98 -23.70 79.69
CA ALA A 373 39.90 -24.09 80.59
C ALA A 373 39.79 -25.63 80.72
N ALA A 374 39.96 -26.37 79.62
CA ALA A 374 39.98 -27.84 79.66
C ALA A 374 41.18 -28.37 80.45
N ALA A 375 42.36 -27.74 80.33
CA ALA A 375 43.54 -28.11 81.10
C ALA A 375 43.36 -27.82 82.60
N ASP A 376 42.78 -26.67 82.96
CA ASP A 376 42.47 -26.31 84.34
C ASP A 376 41.43 -27.28 84.95
N ILE A 377 40.39 -27.64 84.19
CA ILE A 377 39.41 -28.65 84.60
C ILE A 377 40.10 -30.00 84.85
N ALA A 378 40.97 -30.45 83.94
CA ALA A 378 41.70 -31.70 84.11
C ALA A 378 42.63 -31.69 85.34
N ALA A 379 43.30 -30.56 85.61
CA ALA A 379 44.13 -30.40 86.81
C ALA A 379 43.30 -30.44 88.09
N LEU A 380 42.14 -29.77 88.11
CA LEU A 380 41.21 -29.80 89.24
C LEU A 380 40.62 -31.20 89.47
N GLU A 381 40.32 -31.95 88.40
CA GLU A 381 39.88 -33.35 88.51
C GLU A 381 40.97 -34.26 89.10
N GLU A 382 42.24 -34.05 88.72
CA GLU A 382 43.36 -34.80 89.29
C GLU A 382 43.56 -34.47 90.78
N GLU A 383 43.51 -33.19 91.16
CA GLU A 383 43.58 -32.76 92.56
C GLU A 383 42.41 -33.29 93.39
N ALA A 384 41.18 -33.25 92.85
CA ALA A 384 40.01 -33.82 93.49
C ALA A 384 40.17 -35.34 93.69
N GLY A 385 40.73 -36.04 92.70
CA GLY A 385 41.08 -37.46 92.80
C GLY A 385 42.10 -37.76 93.89
N ARG A 386 43.18 -36.96 93.97
CA ARG A 386 44.19 -37.08 95.04
C ARG A 386 43.57 -36.86 96.42
N LEU A 387 42.81 -35.78 96.60
CA LEU A 387 42.13 -35.48 97.86
C LEU A 387 41.13 -36.57 98.24
N ALA A 388 40.41 -37.16 97.29
CA ALA A 388 39.51 -38.29 97.56
C ALA A 388 40.29 -39.50 98.11
N THR A 389 41.43 -39.84 97.49
CA THR A 389 42.28 -40.95 97.96
C THR A 389 42.88 -40.69 99.33
N GLU A 390 43.30 -39.45 99.63
CA GLU A 390 43.79 -39.04 100.94
C GLU A 390 42.68 -39.12 102.01
N ARG A 391 41.47 -38.67 101.69
CA ARG A 391 40.31 -38.77 102.60
C ARG A 391 39.93 -40.22 102.87
N ASP A 392 39.98 -41.09 101.86
CA ASP A 392 39.72 -42.52 102.05
C ASP A 392 40.81 -43.19 102.89
N ALA A 393 42.08 -42.83 102.71
CA ALA A 393 43.18 -43.31 103.54
C ALA A 393 43.05 -42.83 105.00
N ALA A 394 42.75 -41.55 105.21
CA ALA A 394 42.50 -40.98 106.54
C ALA A 394 41.27 -41.63 107.21
N ARG A 395 40.21 -41.91 106.44
CA ARG A 395 39.03 -42.64 106.93
C ARG A 395 39.38 -44.07 107.34
N LYS A 396 40.17 -44.79 106.55
CA LYS A 396 40.66 -46.14 106.91
C LYS A 396 41.46 -46.13 108.21
N GLN A 397 42.42 -45.20 108.35
CA GLN A 397 43.19 -45.03 109.58
C GLN A 397 42.31 -44.69 110.79
N ALA A 398 41.30 -43.84 110.62
CA ALA A 398 40.34 -43.52 111.67
C ALA A 398 39.50 -44.74 112.08
N VAL A 399 39.04 -45.56 111.12
CA VAL A 399 38.33 -46.81 111.40
C VAL A 399 39.23 -47.81 112.13
N GLU A 400 40.50 -47.96 111.74
CA GLU A 400 41.47 -48.83 112.44
C GLU A 400 41.71 -48.37 113.88
N ARG A 401 41.89 -47.07 114.12
CA ARG A 401 42.01 -46.52 115.49
C ARG A 401 40.77 -46.78 116.32
N LEU A 402 39.58 -46.61 115.76
CA LEU A 402 38.32 -46.94 116.43
C LEU A 402 38.23 -48.44 116.73
N ALA A 403 38.66 -49.31 115.82
CA ALA A 403 38.67 -50.75 116.03
C ALA A 403 39.60 -51.16 117.18
N LEU A 404 40.78 -50.55 117.30
CA LEU A 404 41.70 -50.75 118.42
C LEU A 404 41.07 -50.32 119.75
N LEU A 405 40.50 -49.12 119.82
CA LEU A 405 39.83 -48.63 121.03
C LEU A 405 38.64 -49.49 121.44
N VAL A 406 37.88 -50.02 120.47
CA VAL A 406 36.78 -50.97 120.74
C VAL A 406 37.32 -52.31 121.27
N ALA A 407 38.47 -52.78 120.78
CA ALA A 407 39.12 -53.97 121.30
C ALA A 407 39.62 -53.76 122.75
N ASP A 408 40.23 -52.63 123.05
CA ASP A 408 40.65 -52.27 124.41
C ASP A 408 39.45 -52.18 125.36
N ALA A 409 38.34 -51.57 124.93
CA ALA A 409 37.11 -51.51 125.71
C ALA A 409 36.54 -52.91 126.01
N LYS A 410 36.62 -53.84 125.03
CA LYS A 410 36.21 -55.24 125.24
C LYS A 410 37.14 -55.98 126.21
N PHE A 411 38.45 -55.72 126.15
CA PHE A 411 39.42 -56.29 127.07
C PHE A 411 39.12 -55.86 128.51
N VAL A 412 38.87 -54.57 128.75
CA VAL A 412 38.49 -54.03 130.08
C VAL A 412 37.18 -54.65 130.58
N VAL A 413 36.20 -54.88 129.70
CA VAL A 413 34.95 -55.58 130.06
C VAL A 413 35.20 -57.05 130.41
N ALA A 414 36.07 -57.76 129.68
CA ALA A 414 36.42 -59.15 129.98
C ALA A 414 37.23 -59.28 131.28
N GLU A 415 38.13 -58.33 131.55
CA GLU A 415 38.87 -58.22 132.80
C GLU A 415 37.91 -57.98 133.98
N ARG A 416 36.89 -57.12 133.80
CA ARG A 416 35.79 -56.96 134.76
C ARG A 416 35.05 -58.28 135.02
N GLU A 417 34.68 -59.03 133.99
CA GLU A 417 33.99 -60.32 134.18
C GLU A 417 34.88 -61.37 134.88
N ALA A 418 36.20 -61.33 134.67
CA ALA A 418 37.15 -62.18 135.38
C ALA A 418 37.27 -61.79 136.86
N VAL A 419 37.32 -60.49 137.17
CA VAL A 419 37.29 -59.96 138.54
C VAL A 419 35.96 -60.28 139.22
N GLU A 420 34.83 -60.12 138.53
CA GLU A 420 33.48 -60.43 139.04
C GLU A 420 33.33 -61.94 139.35
N ARG A 421 33.92 -62.81 138.52
CA ARG A 421 34.02 -64.25 138.81
C ARG A 421 34.92 -64.57 140.01
N ALA A 422 36.05 -63.87 140.17
CA ALA A 422 36.93 -64.03 141.33
C ALA A 422 36.28 -63.53 142.65
N VAL A 423 35.41 -62.51 142.56
CA VAL A 423 34.68 -61.90 143.69
C VAL A 423 33.57 -62.79 144.25
N SER A 424 33.08 -63.79 143.51
CA SER A 424 32.07 -64.73 144.01
C SER A 424 32.58 -65.75 145.06
N GLY A 425 33.87 -65.75 145.41
CA GLY A 425 34.49 -66.79 146.24
C GLY A 425 35.10 -66.40 147.60
N VAL A 426 35.33 -65.13 147.93
CA VAL A 426 36.14 -64.77 149.12
C VAL A 426 35.60 -63.55 149.87
N ARG A 427 35.31 -63.72 151.17
CA ARG A 427 35.03 -62.66 152.14
C ARG A 427 36.33 -61.95 152.52
N GLY A 428 36.53 -60.73 152.07
CA GLY A 428 37.62 -59.86 152.52
C GLY A 428 37.48 -58.44 151.96
N GLY A 429 37.37 -57.44 152.85
CA GLY A 429 37.00 -56.06 152.54
C GLY A 429 38.00 -55.23 151.70
N GLU A 430 39.16 -55.78 151.33
CA GLU A 430 40.15 -55.08 150.49
C GLU A 430 39.84 -55.18 148.98
N MET A 431 38.99 -56.13 148.57
CA MET A 431 38.52 -56.25 147.17
C MET A 431 37.38 -55.27 146.81
N ALA A 432 36.71 -54.67 147.80
CA ALA A 432 35.68 -53.65 147.55
C ALA A 432 36.29 -52.35 146.99
N GLU A 433 37.53 -52.01 147.37
CA GLU A 433 38.22 -50.84 146.82
C GLU A 433 38.69 -51.06 145.37
N ALA A 434 39.11 -52.27 145.01
CA ALA A 434 39.49 -52.61 143.64
C ALA A 434 38.26 -52.59 142.71
N LEU A 435 37.12 -53.12 143.18
CA LEU A 435 35.86 -53.05 142.45
C LEU A 435 35.38 -51.59 142.29
N ALA A 436 35.50 -50.76 143.33
CA ALA A 436 35.14 -49.35 143.27
C ALA A 436 36.04 -48.52 142.33
N ARG A 437 37.35 -48.84 142.25
CA ARG A 437 38.26 -48.21 141.26
C ARG A 437 37.92 -48.63 139.84
N ALA A 438 37.68 -49.93 139.60
CA ALA A 438 37.25 -50.43 138.29
C ALA A 438 35.87 -49.87 137.88
N GLU A 439 34.95 -49.67 138.82
CA GLU A 439 33.66 -49.00 138.57
C GLU A 439 33.84 -47.52 138.22
N ALA A 440 34.77 -46.81 138.87
CA ALA A 440 35.10 -45.43 138.53
C ALA A 440 35.75 -45.31 137.14
N GLU A 441 36.61 -46.25 136.77
CA GLU A 441 37.23 -46.35 135.43
C GLU A 441 36.21 -46.73 134.35
N ALA A 442 35.33 -47.70 134.61
CA ALA A 442 34.24 -48.04 133.70
C ALA A 442 33.22 -46.89 133.54
N ALA A 443 32.94 -46.15 134.62
CA ALA A 443 32.06 -44.98 134.57
C ALA A 443 32.68 -43.82 133.78
N THR A 444 34.00 -43.61 133.88
CA THR A 444 34.71 -42.61 133.06
C THR A 444 34.73 -43.02 131.60
N LEU A 445 35.05 -44.28 131.27
CA LEU A 445 34.99 -44.79 129.89
C LEU A 445 33.58 -44.70 129.29
N ARG A 446 32.51 -44.98 130.06
CA ARG A 446 31.12 -44.81 129.59
C ARG A 446 30.78 -43.35 129.30
N ARG A 447 31.23 -42.41 130.13
CA ARG A 447 31.06 -40.97 129.85
C ARG A 447 31.84 -40.57 128.60
N GLU A 448 33.03 -41.12 128.39
CA GLU A 448 33.84 -40.90 127.20
C GLU A 448 33.14 -41.42 125.94
N VAL A 449 32.55 -42.62 125.99
CA VAL A 449 31.77 -43.19 124.88
C VAL A 449 30.53 -42.35 124.59
N VAL A 450 29.78 -41.93 125.63
CA VAL A 450 28.61 -41.05 125.44
C VAL A 450 29.04 -39.71 124.83
N ARG A 451 30.13 -39.11 125.32
CA ARG A 451 30.71 -37.87 124.77
C ARG A 451 31.07 -38.06 123.29
N LEU A 452 31.79 -39.12 122.94
CA LEU A 452 32.21 -39.40 121.56
C LEU A 452 31.02 -39.71 120.65
N THR A 453 29.97 -40.37 121.15
CA THR A 453 28.73 -40.58 120.36
C THR A 453 27.96 -39.29 120.13
N ALA A 454 27.92 -38.39 121.11
CA ALA A 454 27.32 -37.07 120.95
C ALA A 454 28.15 -36.18 119.98
N GLU A 455 29.48 -36.22 120.08
CA GLU A 455 30.39 -35.55 119.13
C GLU A 455 30.25 -36.10 117.72
N LYS A 456 30.11 -37.41 117.56
CA LYS A 456 29.81 -38.04 116.27
C LYS A 456 28.47 -37.57 115.70
N ALA A 457 27.40 -37.55 116.52
CA ALA A 457 26.08 -37.09 116.08
C ALA A 457 26.09 -35.61 115.67
N MET A 458 26.82 -34.76 116.40
CA MET A 458 27.03 -33.36 116.04
C MET A 458 27.82 -33.22 114.74
N ALA A 459 28.89 -34.01 114.56
CA ALA A 459 29.67 -34.00 113.32
C ALA A 459 28.84 -34.47 112.11
N GLU A 460 27.97 -35.47 112.28
CA GLU A 460 27.05 -35.94 111.23
C GLU A 460 25.98 -34.88 110.90
N GLN A 461 25.42 -34.20 111.90
CA GLN A 461 24.51 -33.07 111.67
C GLN A 461 25.19 -31.91 110.94
N VAL A 462 26.42 -31.54 111.31
CA VAL A 462 27.19 -30.49 110.63
C VAL A 462 27.52 -30.90 109.19
N ALA A 463 27.88 -32.16 108.96
CA ALA A 463 28.11 -32.67 107.60
C ALA A 463 26.84 -32.63 106.75
N ALA A 464 25.70 -33.06 107.30
CA ALA A 464 24.40 -33.02 106.62
C ALA A 464 23.97 -31.58 106.28
N ALA A 465 24.13 -30.65 107.23
CA ALA A 465 23.84 -29.23 107.00
C ALA A 465 24.73 -28.63 105.91
N ARG A 466 26.02 -28.99 105.87
CA ARG A 466 26.95 -28.52 104.84
C ARG A 466 26.64 -29.09 103.46
N ILE A 467 26.21 -30.35 103.37
CA ILE A 467 25.76 -30.95 102.11
C ILE A 467 24.51 -30.24 101.60
N ALA A 468 23.52 -29.97 102.47
CA ALA A 468 22.31 -29.25 102.10
C ALA A 468 22.61 -27.80 101.62
N ALA A 469 23.55 -27.11 102.27
CA ALA A 469 23.97 -25.77 101.85
C ALA A 469 24.65 -25.79 100.46
N LEU A 470 25.53 -26.76 100.18
CA LEU A 470 26.17 -26.91 98.88
C LEU A 470 25.18 -27.25 97.76
N GLN A 471 24.14 -28.04 98.07
CA GLN A 471 23.06 -28.33 97.11
C GLN A 471 22.25 -27.07 96.77
N ALA A 472 21.94 -26.22 97.76
CA ALA A 472 21.25 -24.96 97.53
C ALA A 472 22.08 -23.96 96.69
N GLU A 473 23.40 -23.89 96.91
CA GLU A 473 24.30 -23.06 96.09
C GLU A 473 24.39 -23.55 94.63
N MET A 474 24.46 -24.87 94.43
CA MET A 474 24.44 -25.48 93.09
C MET A 474 23.15 -25.16 92.33
N GLU A 475 21.99 -25.22 92.99
CA GLU A 475 20.70 -24.86 92.39
C GLU A 475 20.62 -23.35 92.09
N GLY A 476 21.16 -22.49 92.96
CA GLY A 476 21.25 -21.05 92.71
C GLY A 476 22.12 -20.71 91.49
N LEU A 477 23.28 -21.35 91.34
CA LEU A 477 24.15 -21.19 90.17
C LEU A 477 23.51 -21.73 88.88
N ALA A 478 22.77 -22.84 88.97
CA ALA A 478 22.03 -23.39 87.83
C ALA A 478 20.88 -22.46 87.38
N ALA A 479 20.21 -21.78 88.32
CA ALA A 479 19.19 -20.78 88.01
C ALA A 479 19.80 -19.53 87.35
N GLY A 480 20.92 -19.01 87.89
CA GLY A 480 21.61 -17.85 87.30
C GLY A 480 22.14 -18.09 85.87
N ARG A 481 22.48 -19.35 85.52
CA ARG A 481 22.89 -19.71 84.16
C ARG A 481 21.76 -19.61 83.12
N LYS A 482 20.49 -19.73 83.54
CA LYS A 482 19.34 -19.55 82.65
C LYS A 482 19.09 -18.08 82.31
N ASP A 483 19.38 -17.16 83.23
CA ASP A 483 19.18 -15.72 83.04
C ASP A 483 20.27 -15.07 82.14
N VAL A 484 21.48 -15.64 82.12
CA VAL A 484 22.53 -15.20 81.17
C VAL A 484 22.23 -15.68 79.74
N SER A 485 21.54 -16.82 79.58
CA SER A 485 21.15 -17.34 78.26
C SER A 485 19.97 -16.57 77.64
N THR A 486 19.08 -15.97 78.43
CA THR A 486 17.99 -15.10 77.95
C THR A 486 18.48 -13.71 77.55
N LEU A 487 19.52 -13.17 78.19
CA LEU A 487 20.13 -11.91 77.78
C LEU A 487 20.91 -12.03 76.44
N GLN A 488 21.56 -13.17 76.18
CA GLN A 488 22.24 -13.39 74.89
C GLN A 488 21.30 -13.67 73.70
N HIS A 489 20.03 -14.03 73.93
CA HIS A 489 19.01 -14.10 72.87
C HIS A 489 18.22 -12.79 72.68
N SER A 490 18.27 -11.86 73.64
CA SER A 490 17.65 -10.53 73.53
C SER A 490 18.50 -9.52 72.74
N GLU A 491 19.83 -9.69 72.68
CA GLU A 491 20.71 -8.78 71.92
C GLU A 491 20.89 -9.18 70.44
N ARG A 492 20.31 -10.29 69.99
CA ARG A 492 20.30 -10.71 68.57
C ARG A 492 18.99 -10.44 67.83
N SER A 493 18.00 -9.78 68.43
CA SER A 493 16.72 -9.45 67.77
C SER A 493 16.32 -7.97 67.78
N ALA A 494 17.24 -7.04 68.06
CA ALA A 494 16.97 -5.61 67.98
C ALA A 494 18.04 -4.91 67.13
N GLY A 495 17.79 -4.77 65.81
CA GLY A 495 18.70 -3.99 64.96
C GLY A 495 18.59 -4.19 63.44
N TYR A 496 17.39 -4.18 62.86
CA TYR A 496 17.23 -3.70 61.48
C TYR A 496 16.68 -2.28 61.54
N VAL A 497 17.59 -1.33 61.74
CA VAL A 497 17.36 0.09 61.44
C VAL A 497 18.15 0.38 60.17
N THR A 498 17.42 0.73 59.12
CA THR A 498 17.94 1.33 57.88
C THR A 498 18.76 2.58 58.22
N PRO A 499 20.04 2.68 57.79
CA PRO A 499 20.75 3.94 57.89
C PRO A 499 20.27 4.89 56.79
N SER A 500 19.50 5.89 57.22
CA SER A 500 19.36 7.18 56.56
C SER A 500 20.75 7.83 56.36
N VAL A 501 21.00 8.29 55.15
CA VAL A 501 22.22 8.98 54.73
C VAL A 501 22.26 10.39 55.32
N PRO A 502 23.34 10.82 56.02
CA PRO A 502 23.50 12.21 56.43
C PRO A 502 24.06 13.08 55.30
N PRO A 503 23.65 14.36 55.17
CA PRO A 503 24.19 15.29 54.19
C PRO A 503 25.43 16.00 54.76
N VAL A 504 26.55 15.99 54.04
CA VAL A 504 27.68 16.88 54.32
C VAL A 504 28.19 17.50 53.02
N VAL A 505 27.76 18.74 52.82
CA VAL A 505 28.54 19.95 52.48
C VAL A 505 29.77 19.76 51.59
N ARG A 506 29.70 20.32 50.37
CA ARG A 506 30.85 20.94 49.70
C ARG A 506 30.48 22.33 49.21
N GLU A 507 31.27 23.29 49.71
CA GLU A 507 31.32 24.70 49.33
C GLU A 507 31.76 24.87 47.87
N ALA A 508 31.18 25.87 47.20
CA ALA A 508 31.75 26.52 46.03
C ALA A 508 31.78 28.04 46.31
N PRO A 509 32.81 28.77 45.85
CA PRO A 509 33.03 30.16 46.23
C PRO A 509 32.24 31.16 45.37
N GLU A 510 32.05 32.33 45.98
CA GLU A 510 31.33 33.54 45.57
C GLU A 510 31.87 34.23 44.30
N ARG A 511 30.98 34.86 43.51
CA ARG A 511 30.83 36.34 43.42
C ARG A 511 29.80 36.79 42.36
N GLN A 512 28.86 37.63 42.84
CA GLN A 512 28.32 38.92 42.32
C GLN A 512 27.72 39.00 40.90
N GLU A 513 26.68 39.76 40.57
CA GLU A 513 25.72 40.66 41.25
C GLU A 513 24.67 41.07 40.17
N ALA A 514 23.47 41.49 40.60
CA ALA A 514 22.55 42.44 39.92
C ALA A 514 21.82 41.98 38.64
N GLU A 515 20.56 42.32 38.34
CA GLU A 515 19.41 42.93 39.03
C GLU A 515 18.24 42.95 38.00
N LEU A 516 17.00 43.04 38.49
CA LEU A 516 15.84 43.69 37.84
C LEU A 516 15.17 43.07 36.58
N PHE A 517 14.00 42.42 36.74
CA PHE A 517 12.66 42.98 36.40
C PHE A 517 11.55 41.90 36.53
N ALA A 518 10.49 42.24 37.27
CA ALA A 518 9.17 41.57 37.28
C ALA A 518 8.38 41.93 35.97
N PRO A 519 7.21 41.34 35.58
CA PRO A 519 6.11 40.97 36.49
C PRO A 519 5.16 39.79 36.12
N GLN A 520 4.39 39.43 37.16
CA GLN A 520 2.97 39.00 37.24
C GLN A 520 2.48 37.58 36.86
N PRO A 521 1.52 37.03 37.66
CA PRO A 521 0.81 35.78 37.41
C PRO A 521 -0.61 36.02 36.85
N ALA A 522 -1.13 35.09 36.04
CA ALA A 522 -2.58 34.93 35.86
C ALA A 522 -2.95 33.56 35.25
N ALA A 523 -4.07 33.07 35.77
CA ALA A 523 -5.04 32.15 35.18
C ALA A 523 -4.74 30.64 35.25
N ALA A 524 -5.40 30.05 36.24
CA ALA A 524 -5.96 28.72 36.23
C ALA A 524 -6.60 28.34 34.89
N GLY A 525 -6.37 27.10 34.50
CA GLY A 525 -7.14 26.35 33.52
C GLY A 525 -7.00 24.88 33.91
N ASP A 526 -7.92 24.44 34.76
CA ASP A 526 -8.24 23.02 34.94
C ASP A 526 -8.56 22.44 33.56
N ASP A 527 -7.86 21.39 33.16
CA ASP A 527 -8.45 20.34 32.35
C ASP A 527 -7.76 19.01 32.67
N ASP A 528 -8.56 18.22 33.37
CA ASP A 528 -8.41 16.87 33.85
C ASP A 528 -8.37 15.90 32.65
N TYR A 529 -7.23 15.23 32.44
CA TYR A 529 -7.17 13.97 31.69
C TYR A 529 -6.22 13.01 32.38
N ASP A 530 -6.82 12.25 33.29
CA ASP A 530 -6.31 11.05 33.93
C ASP A 530 -6.29 9.89 32.92
N ILE A 531 -5.10 9.50 32.45
CA ILE A 531 -4.84 8.13 31.97
C ILE A 531 -3.56 7.66 32.64
N GLY A 532 -3.75 6.95 33.76
CA GLY A 532 -2.71 6.24 34.48
C GLY A 532 -1.98 5.23 33.59
N TRP A 533 -0.70 5.50 33.35
CA TRP A 533 0.24 4.50 32.89
C TRP A 533 0.99 3.96 34.10
N SER A 534 0.52 2.82 34.59
CA SER A 534 1.22 2.05 35.62
C SER A 534 2.56 1.59 35.10
N ALA A 535 3.61 2.05 35.78
CA ALA A 535 4.95 1.51 35.67
C ALA A 535 4.99 0.13 36.34
N GLU A 536 5.23 -0.92 35.56
CA GLU A 536 5.82 -2.17 36.03
C GLU A 536 6.29 -3.00 34.82
N GLY A 537 7.54 -3.46 34.85
CA GLY A 537 8.04 -4.47 33.91
C GLY A 537 9.35 -4.10 33.21
N GLY A 538 10.46 -4.12 33.94
CA GLY A 538 11.77 -4.26 33.32
C GLY A 538 11.93 -5.64 32.69
N LEU A 539 12.34 -5.70 31.43
CA LEU A 539 12.83 -6.93 30.79
C LEU A 539 13.84 -6.58 29.70
N MET A 540 15.09 -6.30 30.09
CA MET A 540 16.22 -6.49 29.16
C MET A 540 16.60 -7.96 29.20
N GLY A 541 16.01 -8.73 28.29
CA GLY A 541 16.49 -10.05 27.90
C GLY A 541 17.21 -9.92 26.56
N SER A 542 18.52 -10.15 26.57
CA SER A 542 19.28 -10.43 25.35
C SER A 542 18.87 -11.81 24.87
N GLY A 543 18.15 -11.85 23.74
CA GLY A 543 17.73 -13.07 23.05
C GLY A 543 17.15 -12.69 21.69
N ASP A 544 17.67 -13.30 20.64
CA ASP A 544 17.15 -13.22 19.27
C ASP A 544 15.70 -13.72 19.26
N ASP A 545 14.73 -12.82 19.31
CA ASP A 545 13.33 -13.05 18.93
C ASP A 545 12.67 -11.68 18.72
N PHE A 546 12.64 -11.23 17.45
CA PHE A 546 12.03 -9.98 17.03
C PHE A 546 10.50 -10.16 17.00
N VAL A 547 9.81 -9.78 18.08
CA VAL A 547 8.35 -9.76 18.12
C VAL A 547 7.83 -8.48 17.47
N SER A 548 7.13 -8.68 16.36
CA SER A 548 6.54 -7.66 15.48
C SER A 548 5.48 -6.79 16.18
N PHE A 549 5.55 -5.47 15.96
CA PHE A 549 4.61 -4.49 16.48
C PHE A 549 3.56 -4.13 15.40
N GLY A 550 2.31 -4.53 15.65
CA GLY A 550 1.09 -3.72 15.45
C GLY A 550 0.66 -3.32 14.04
N GLY A 551 -0.32 -4.04 13.49
CA GLY A 551 -1.17 -3.62 12.37
C GLY A 551 -2.36 -4.57 12.19
N SER A 552 -3.53 -4.14 12.66
CA SER A 552 -4.79 -4.89 12.74
C SER A 552 -5.36 -5.30 11.38
N ASP A 553 -5.39 -6.59 11.09
CA ASP A 553 -6.53 -7.32 10.54
C ASP A 553 -6.33 -8.82 10.84
N SER A 554 -7.13 -9.37 11.77
CA SER A 554 -6.98 -10.74 12.24
C SER A 554 -7.24 -11.75 11.11
N PRO A 555 -6.25 -12.58 10.70
CA PRO A 555 -6.54 -13.78 9.93
C PRO A 555 -7.27 -14.79 10.84
N ALA A 556 -8.15 -15.58 10.22
CA ALA A 556 -9.05 -16.52 10.87
C ALA A 556 -8.42 -17.29 12.05
N GLU A 557 -9.09 -17.25 13.20
CA GLU A 557 -8.71 -17.92 14.45
C GLU A 557 -8.24 -19.36 14.23
N GLY A 558 -6.95 -19.62 14.44
CA GLY A 558 -6.42 -20.97 14.68
C GLY A 558 -5.17 -21.39 13.93
N ALA A 559 -4.68 -20.64 12.93
CA ALA A 559 -3.43 -20.98 12.25
C ALA A 559 -2.24 -20.33 12.97
N LEU A 560 -1.34 -21.15 13.53
CA LEU A 560 -0.05 -20.67 14.06
C LEU A 560 0.76 -20.00 12.93
N PRO A 561 1.49 -18.91 13.21
CA PRO A 561 2.37 -18.29 12.22
C PRO A 561 3.35 -19.33 11.68
N VAL A 562 3.43 -19.46 10.36
CA VAL A 562 4.42 -20.36 9.74
C VAL A 562 5.76 -19.64 9.67
N GLU A 563 6.79 -20.29 10.19
CA GLU A 563 8.16 -19.79 10.13
C GLU A 563 8.81 -20.10 8.77
N PHE A 564 9.49 -19.10 8.20
CA PHE A 564 10.23 -19.19 6.96
C PHE A 564 11.73 -19.08 7.25
N SER A 565 12.50 -20.09 6.86
CA SER A 565 13.94 -20.14 7.10
C SER A 565 14.72 -19.98 5.79
N LEU A 566 15.88 -19.32 5.85
CA LEU A 566 16.74 -19.10 4.69
C LEU A 566 17.41 -20.41 4.25
N ASP A 567 17.08 -20.89 3.06
CA ASP A 567 17.75 -22.03 2.44
C ASP A 567 18.95 -21.56 1.61
N LYS A 568 20.15 -21.63 2.22
CA LYS A 568 21.41 -21.24 1.59
C LYS A 568 21.81 -22.14 0.42
N SER A 569 21.16 -23.29 0.23
CA SER A 569 21.42 -24.20 -0.89
C SER A 569 20.72 -23.78 -2.18
N ILE A 570 19.70 -22.92 -2.09
CA ILE A 570 18.89 -22.48 -3.22
C ILE A 570 19.25 -21.05 -3.60
N THR A 571 19.89 -20.87 -4.74
CA THR A 571 20.25 -19.54 -5.28
C THR A 571 19.17 -18.94 -6.16
N CYS A 572 18.26 -19.75 -6.71
CA CYS A 572 17.08 -19.32 -7.44
C CYS A 572 16.03 -20.44 -7.43
N ILE A 573 14.76 -20.08 -7.65
CA ILE A 573 13.67 -21.06 -7.66
C ILE A 573 13.65 -21.75 -9.03
N GLU A 574 14.04 -23.02 -9.04
CA GLU A 574 14.11 -23.83 -10.26
C GLU A 574 12.74 -24.40 -10.67
N TYR A 575 12.39 -24.26 -11.94
CA TYR A 575 11.20 -24.89 -12.55
C TYR A 575 11.56 -25.57 -13.87
N ASP A 576 10.91 -26.71 -14.17
CA ASP A 576 11.17 -27.49 -15.39
C ASP A 576 10.27 -27.02 -16.54
N ALA A 577 9.00 -26.76 -16.23
CA ALA A 577 8.00 -26.29 -17.19
C ALA A 577 7.24 -25.05 -16.66
N PRO A 578 6.89 -24.07 -17.52
CA PRO A 578 6.12 -22.88 -17.11
C PRO A 578 4.79 -23.20 -16.40
N GLU A 579 4.22 -24.37 -16.68
CA GLU A 579 2.97 -24.86 -16.10
C GLU A 579 3.10 -25.29 -14.63
N GLU A 580 4.32 -25.55 -14.15
CA GLU A 580 4.56 -25.96 -12.76
C GLU A 580 4.30 -24.83 -11.78
N ILE A 581 4.53 -23.58 -12.17
CA ILE A 581 4.24 -22.43 -11.32
C ILE A 581 2.71 -22.29 -11.26
N ILE A 582 2.11 -22.32 -10.08
CA ILE A 582 0.66 -22.16 -9.91
C ILE A 582 0.36 -20.69 -9.72
N ASP A 583 0.93 -20.11 -8.66
CA ASP A 583 0.73 -18.71 -8.27
C ASP A 583 2.07 -18.00 -8.12
N LEU A 584 2.06 -16.72 -8.47
CA LEU A 584 3.23 -15.86 -8.42
C LEU A 584 2.83 -14.46 -7.96
N TYR A 585 3.49 -13.97 -6.92
CA TYR A 585 3.31 -12.62 -6.39
C TYR A 585 4.64 -11.89 -6.43
N GLN A 586 4.63 -10.60 -6.78
CA GLN A 586 5.81 -9.75 -6.83
C GLN A 586 5.58 -8.49 -6.02
N SER A 587 6.64 -7.99 -5.38
CA SER A 587 6.57 -6.73 -4.65
C SER A 587 6.40 -5.55 -5.60
N LEU A 588 5.46 -4.66 -5.28
CA LEU A 588 5.24 -3.37 -5.97
C LEU A 588 6.24 -2.30 -5.51
N ASN A 589 6.73 -2.42 -4.28
CA ASN A 589 7.69 -1.51 -3.67
C ASN A 589 9.07 -2.16 -3.50
N VAL A 590 10.04 -1.31 -3.18
CA VAL A 590 11.42 -1.69 -2.85
C VAL A 590 11.62 -1.39 -1.37
N VAL A 591 12.13 -2.36 -0.63
CA VAL A 591 12.40 -2.23 0.81
C VAL A 591 13.90 -2.42 1.06
N ASN A 592 14.47 -1.63 1.98
CA ASN A 592 15.86 -1.82 2.40
C ASN A 592 15.91 -2.92 3.47
N ILE A 593 16.46 -4.08 3.10
CA ILE A 593 16.59 -5.22 4.03
C ILE A 593 18.06 -5.34 4.47
N THR A 594 18.24 -5.59 5.77
CA THR A 594 19.50 -6.03 6.36
C THR A 594 19.46 -7.55 6.51
N SER A 595 20.07 -8.28 5.57
CA SER A 595 20.23 -9.73 5.68
C SER A 595 21.45 -10.09 6.53
N GLU A 596 21.48 -11.30 7.11
CA GLU A 596 22.57 -11.77 7.99
C GLU A 596 23.95 -11.50 7.36
N GLY A 597 24.73 -10.63 8.01
CA GLY A 597 26.09 -10.30 7.60
C GLY A 597 26.21 -9.36 6.38
N ARG A 598 25.12 -8.72 5.95
CA ARG A 598 25.13 -7.75 4.84
C ARG A 598 24.68 -6.36 5.29
N VAL A 599 25.16 -5.35 4.56
CA VAL A 599 24.73 -3.95 4.73
C VAL A 599 23.29 -3.81 4.22
N PRO A 600 22.43 -2.98 4.86
CA PRO A 600 21.09 -2.71 4.37
C PRO A 600 21.13 -2.30 2.89
N GLN A 601 20.31 -2.95 2.04
CA GLN A 601 20.29 -2.66 0.61
C GLN A 601 18.88 -2.78 0.01
N PRO A 602 18.60 -2.05 -1.09
CA PRO A 602 17.30 -2.09 -1.76
C PRO A 602 17.04 -3.49 -2.30
N SER A 603 15.90 -4.05 -1.90
CA SER A 603 15.51 -5.42 -2.19
C SER A 603 14.08 -5.45 -2.72
N GLY A 604 13.82 -6.36 -3.65
CA GLY A 604 12.47 -6.76 -4.05
C GLY A 604 12.11 -8.12 -3.48
N ALA A 605 10.82 -8.45 -3.37
CA ALA A 605 10.34 -9.74 -2.91
C ALA A 605 9.46 -10.43 -3.96
N CYS A 606 9.45 -11.75 -3.92
CA CYS A 606 8.60 -12.58 -4.76
C CYS A 606 8.14 -13.81 -3.97
N VAL A 607 6.84 -14.13 -4.04
CA VAL A 607 6.28 -15.38 -3.48
C VAL A 607 5.86 -16.25 -4.65
N CYS A 608 6.32 -17.49 -4.67
CA CYS A 608 6.06 -18.44 -5.75
C CYS A 608 5.53 -19.75 -5.19
N ALA A 609 4.38 -20.20 -5.70
CA ALA A 609 3.86 -21.55 -5.49
C ALA A 609 4.11 -22.38 -6.74
N LEU A 610 4.69 -23.56 -6.58
CA LEU A 610 4.97 -24.49 -7.68
C LEU A 610 4.45 -25.89 -7.37
N LYS A 611 4.12 -26.63 -8.42
CA LYS A 611 3.68 -28.01 -8.39
C LYS A 611 4.53 -28.85 -9.34
N ARG A 612 5.34 -29.72 -8.77
CA ARG A 612 6.18 -30.67 -9.51
C ARG A 612 5.61 -32.08 -9.32
N GLY A 613 4.89 -32.57 -10.32
CA GLY A 613 4.11 -33.80 -10.18
C GLY A 613 3.01 -33.63 -9.13
N ASP A 614 3.04 -34.45 -8.09
CA ASP A 614 2.08 -34.40 -6.98
C ASP A 614 2.60 -33.62 -5.75
N VAL A 615 3.79 -33.04 -5.83
CA VAL A 615 4.41 -32.29 -4.73
C VAL A 615 4.22 -30.79 -4.95
N PHE A 616 3.72 -30.11 -3.92
CA PHE A 616 3.61 -28.65 -3.90
C PHE A 616 4.79 -28.04 -3.14
N GLY A 617 5.23 -26.87 -3.60
CA GLY A 617 6.29 -26.09 -2.96
C GLY A 617 5.93 -24.62 -2.93
N VAL A 618 6.11 -23.97 -1.78
CA VAL A 618 5.97 -22.52 -1.64
C VAL A 618 7.32 -21.94 -1.22
N TYR A 619 7.71 -20.86 -1.90
CA TYR A 619 9.00 -20.21 -1.73
C TYR A 619 8.81 -18.70 -1.64
N VAL A 620 9.58 -18.07 -0.75
CA VAL A 620 9.71 -16.62 -0.65
C VAL A 620 11.11 -16.27 -1.10
N ALA A 621 11.26 -15.44 -2.13
CA ALA A 621 12.56 -15.03 -2.63
C ALA A 621 12.75 -13.51 -2.46
N TRP A 622 13.90 -13.11 -1.93
CA TRP A 622 14.32 -11.71 -1.89
C TRP A 622 15.44 -11.48 -2.91
N ASN A 623 15.24 -10.51 -3.80
CA ASN A 623 16.24 -10.12 -4.78
C ASN A 623 16.97 -8.86 -4.28
N LEU A 624 18.21 -9.05 -3.86
CA LEU A 624 19.10 -7.98 -3.42
C LEU A 624 19.63 -7.24 -4.66
N MET A 625 19.10 -6.04 -4.95
CA MET A 625 19.33 -5.38 -6.23
C MET A 625 20.77 -4.90 -6.43
N SER A 626 21.48 -4.55 -5.35
CA SER A 626 22.87 -4.06 -5.43
C SER A 626 23.83 -5.21 -5.73
N ASP A 627 23.68 -6.32 -5.00
CA ASP A 627 24.56 -7.48 -5.13
C ASP A 627 24.14 -8.45 -6.25
N LYS A 628 22.91 -8.32 -6.77
CA LYS A 628 22.26 -9.26 -7.70
C LYS A 628 22.21 -10.69 -7.15
N VAL A 629 22.08 -10.82 -5.83
CA VAL A 629 21.96 -12.09 -5.12
C VAL A 629 20.51 -12.32 -4.76
N THR A 630 20.02 -13.53 -4.99
CA THR A 630 18.69 -13.94 -4.54
C THR A 630 18.82 -14.79 -3.27
N LEU A 631 18.04 -14.46 -2.25
CA LEU A 631 17.91 -15.23 -1.02
C LEU A 631 16.56 -15.95 -1.06
N VAL A 632 16.55 -17.28 -0.93
CA VAL A 632 15.31 -18.07 -0.97
C VAL A 632 15.00 -18.62 0.41
N TYR A 633 13.81 -18.32 0.89
CA TYR A 633 13.25 -18.78 2.15
C TYR A 633 12.20 -19.85 1.89
N THR A 634 12.26 -20.91 2.68
CA THR A 634 11.35 -22.05 2.61
C THR A 634 10.63 -22.23 3.94
N PRO A 635 9.32 -22.57 3.93
CA PRO A 635 8.63 -22.93 5.16
C PRO A 635 9.19 -24.23 5.72
N GLU A 636 9.12 -24.42 7.04
CA GLU A 636 9.59 -25.65 7.69
C GLU A 636 8.90 -26.91 7.13
N ARG A 637 7.61 -26.78 6.77
CA ARG A 637 6.83 -27.84 6.13
C ARG A 637 6.23 -27.35 4.81
N GLN A 638 6.55 -28.06 3.73
CA GLN A 638 5.92 -27.83 2.43
C GLN A 638 4.46 -28.35 2.41
N PRO A 639 3.56 -27.69 1.68
CA PRO A 639 2.15 -28.07 1.63
C PRO A 639 1.96 -29.44 0.96
N ALA A 640 1.10 -30.28 1.53
CA ALA A 640 0.82 -31.61 1.00
C ALA A 640 -0.25 -31.60 -0.11
N ASP A 641 -1.13 -30.59 -0.13
CA ASP A 641 -2.21 -30.49 -1.08
C ASP A 641 -2.47 -29.04 -1.53
N THR A 642 -3.42 -28.86 -2.45
CA THR A 642 -3.78 -27.55 -3.01
C THR A 642 -4.35 -26.58 -1.97
N VAL A 643 -5.04 -27.08 -0.94
CA VAL A 643 -5.68 -26.24 0.08
C VAL A 643 -4.62 -25.72 1.06
N GLU A 644 -3.74 -26.61 1.53
CA GLU A 644 -2.55 -26.26 2.30
C GLU A 644 -1.64 -25.32 1.50
N CYS A 645 -1.51 -25.52 0.18
CA CYS A 645 -0.74 -24.62 -0.69
C CYS A 645 -1.31 -23.20 -0.70
N GLY A 646 -2.62 -23.05 -0.85
CA GLY A 646 -3.28 -21.74 -0.79
C GLY A 646 -3.07 -21.05 0.56
N GLN A 647 -3.21 -21.80 1.66
CA GLN A 647 -2.97 -21.26 3.00
C GLN A 647 -1.50 -20.88 3.22
N MET A 648 -0.56 -21.68 2.72
CA MET A 648 0.87 -21.41 2.81
C MET A 648 1.27 -20.17 2.01
N VAL A 649 0.63 -19.93 0.85
CA VAL A 649 0.81 -18.70 0.07
C VAL A 649 0.31 -17.48 0.83
N LEU A 650 -0.85 -17.56 1.49
CA LEU A 650 -1.35 -16.48 2.36
C LEU A 650 -0.37 -16.18 3.51
N ASN A 651 0.14 -17.23 4.17
CA ASN A 651 1.13 -17.07 5.24
C ASN A 651 2.45 -16.48 4.73
N ALA A 652 2.89 -16.88 3.53
CA ALA A 652 4.07 -16.33 2.87
C ALA A 652 3.89 -14.84 2.52
N MET A 653 2.70 -14.43 2.07
CA MET A 653 2.35 -13.01 1.84
C MET A 653 2.38 -12.22 3.14
N ALA A 654 1.71 -12.71 4.20
CA ALA A 654 1.75 -12.07 5.51
C ALA A 654 3.19 -11.92 6.04
N TYR A 655 4.04 -12.95 5.85
CA TYR A 655 5.45 -12.91 6.22
C TYR A 655 6.20 -11.77 5.50
N VAL A 656 6.09 -11.65 4.18
CA VAL A 656 6.77 -10.57 3.43
C VAL A 656 6.18 -9.18 3.74
N GLU A 657 4.88 -9.09 4.01
CA GLU A 657 4.23 -7.85 4.42
C GLU A 657 4.72 -7.37 5.78
N THR A 658 5.03 -8.27 6.72
CA THR A 658 5.66 -7.87 8.01
C THR A 658 7.03 -7.22 7.84
N VAL A 659 7.75 -7.52 6.75
CA VAL A 659 9.01 -6.87 6.38
C VAL A 659 8.79 -5.51 5.72
N GLY A 660 7.57 -5.21 5.29
CA GLY A 660 7.16 -3.94 4.66
C GLY A 660 6.97 -4.01 3.14
N PHE A 661 6.93 -5.22 2.56
CA PHE A 661 6.62 -5.37 1.13
C PHE A 661 5.11 -5.27 0.88
N MET A 662 4.74 -4.61 -0.22
CA MET A 662 3.39 -4.64 -0.77
C MET A 662 3.41 -5.60 -1.96
N MET A 663 2.61 -6.66 -1.90
CA MET A 663 2.62 -7.74 -2.90
C MET A 663 1.47 -7.60 -3.89
N ASP A 664 1.70 -7.92 -5.17
CA ASP A 664 0.66 -8.00 -6.20
C ASP A 664 0.74 -9.33 -6.96
N ALA A 665 -0.43 -9.84 -7.34
CA ALA A 665 -0.57 -11.09 -8.06
C ALA A 665 -0.13 -10.92 -9.53
N THR A 666 0.92 -11.63 -9.93
CA THR A 666 1.36 -11.64 -11.32
C THR A 666 0.44 -12.52 -12.15
N ARG A 667 -0.31 -11.93 -13.07
CA ARG A 667 -1.21 -12.68 -13.97
C ARG A 667 -0.41 -13.57 -14.92
N LEU A 668 -0.48 -14.88 -14.70
CA LEU A 668 0.15 -15.88 -15.57
C LEU A 668 -0.80 -16.25 -16.73
N PRO A 669 -0.42 -16.00 -18.00
CA PRO A 669 -1.23 -16.40 -19.15
C PRO A 669 -1.38 -17.92 -19.25
N ALA A 670 -2.53 -18.40 -19.73
CA ALA A 670 -2.75 -19.82 -20.01
C ALA A 670 -1.91 -20.35 -21.20
N ASP A 671 -1.47 -19.44 -22.08
CA ASP A 671 -0.61 -19.76 -23.22
C ASP A 671 0.84 -19.97 -22.76
N ARG A 672 1.40 -21.14 -23.05
CA ARG A 672 2.73 -21.58 -22.59
C ARG A 672 3.84 -20.61 -22.97
N ASP A 673 3.86 -20.15 -24.22
CA ASP A 673 4.93 -19.27 -24.71
C ASP A 673 4.84 -17.88 -24.09
N LYS A 674 3.63 -17.34 -23.96
CA LYS A 674 3.43 -16.07 -23.23
C LYS A 674 3.77 -16.20 -21.76
N ARG A 675 3.42 -17.32 -21.12
CA ARG A 675 3.78 -17.62 -19.73
C ARG A 675 5.28 -17.66 -19.54
N ALA A 676 6.00 -18.41 -20.39
CA ALA A 676 7.46 -18.46 -20.37
C ALA A 676 8.10 -17.07 -20.48
N ARG A 677 7.57 -16.19 -21.34
CA ARG A 677 8.04 -14.80 -21.48
C ARG A 677 7.77 -13.92 -20.27
N VAL A 678 6.70 -14.18 -19.50
CA VAL A 678 6.41 -13.46 -18.26
C VAL A 678 7.37 -13.95 -17.17
N LEU A 679 7.53 -15.26 -17.04
CA LEU A 679 8.43 -15.87 -16.05
C LEU A 679 9.89 -15.50 -16.28
N SER A 680 10.34 -15.37 -17.53
CA SER A 680 11.71 -14.97 -17.85
C SER A 680 12.08 -13.53 -17.43
N LYS A 681 11.08 -12.70 -17.07
CA LYS A 681 11.31 -11.34 -16.55
C LYS A 681 11.53 -11.34 -15.03
N VAL A 682 11.20 -12.43 -14.36
CA VAL A 682 11.27 -12.57 -12.91
C VAL A 682 12.63 -13.12 -12.55
N SER A 683 13.52 -12.25 -12.11
CA SER A 683 14.94 -12.53 -11.89
C SER A 683 15.24 -13.61 -10.85
N VAL A 684 14.28 -13.92 -9.97
CA VAL A 684 14.43 -14.96 -8.93
C VAL A 684 14.12 -16.37 -9.44
N LEU A 685 13.57 -16.52 -10.64
CA LEU A 685 13.17 -17.80 -11.23
C LEU A 685 14.22 -18.28 -12.24
N CYS A 686 14.58 -19.56 -12.19
CA CYS A 686 15.50 -20.21 -13.13
C CYS A 686 14.80 -21.38 -13.84
N GLN A 687 14.78 -21.37 -15.17
CA GLN A 687 14.32 -22.54 -15.91
C GLN A 687 15.44 -23.58 -15.94
N LYS A 688 15.13 -24.81 -15.52
CA LYS A 688 16.06 -25.93 -15.63
C LYS A 688 16.20 -26.33 -17.11
N GLY A 689 17.43 -26.23 -17.61
CA GLY A 689 17.76 -26.47 -19.02
C GLY A 689 17.89 -27.93 -19.40
#